data_AF-A0A9E4M9C8-F1
#
_entry.id   AF-A0A9E4M9C8-F1
#
_cell.length_a   1.000
_cell.length_b   1.000
_cell.length_c   1.000
_cell.angle_alpha   90.00
_cell.angle_beta   90.00
_cell.angle_gamma   90.00
#
_symmetry.space_group_name_H-M   'P 1'
#
loop_
_entity.id
_entity.type
_entity.pdbx_description
1 polymer ?
#
loop_
_entity_poly.entity_id
_entity_poly.type
_entity_poly.pdbx_seq_one_letter_code
_entity_poly.pdbx_strand_id
1 'polypeptide(L)'
;MPTSVRHGRSASHARTAGVDSGVSAPGWIIRPCGVFARHRSEARARISASGSAGKRKTVDSDHSPVNPVTEAPGAAATNGGVRVDRADRMVIRFAGDSGDGMQLAGNRFTDAAAIFGNDLATLPTFPAEIRAPAGTLPGVSSFQIQIADWDILTPGDRPGVLVAMNPAALKVHLKDLRDGGVLIINKEAFDERNLYKAGFESNPVEDGTLSGYDLHAVPMQTLTKAAVKGTGVSGRAVLRSKNFLALGLILWMFGRDTKVTEAWVAKKFAKLEAVKNANLAALKAGYNYGITTGSFARQIEVSPADLPPGTYTNVNGNAALSWGLIAGAQLAGLPLFYASYPITPASEILHELVRHRNFGVKTFQAEDEIAAAGAALGAAFAGSLSVTGTSGPGLSLKGETISLALMTELPMVIVDVQRGGPSTGLPTKPEQSDLFLAVWGRHGESPLPVLAASSPSDAFEVAIEACRLALKYMTPVILLSDGYIATGSEPWRLPDMDALPDLAAPLASGPNAGDRFLPYLRDIETMARPWAIPGIPGLEHRVGGLEKEEVTGNVSYDPANHQLMTDVRAWKIANIANDIPDVEVDDPDGADLLVLSWGSTFSAVRAGVGNARNQGVSVAYARIRYLSPFPANMATVLSSYRQVLVPELNMGQLSRMIKAEFVTPVLSVNKVEGQPFTATEIADEIMKVMGQ
;
A
#
# COMPACT_ATOMS: atom_id res chain seq x y z
N MET A 1 31.26 -66.60 -8.53
CA MET A 1 30.40 -67.81 -8.46
C MET A 1 28.97 -67.38 -8.71
N PRO A 2 28.23 -68.16 -9.50
CA PRO A 2 27.82 -67.77 -10.87
C PRO A 2 26.28 -67.74 -10.99
N THR A 3 25.60 -67.31 -12.07
CA THR A 3 25.60 -67.68 -13.50
C THR A 3 24.72 -66.64 -14.24
N SER A 4 25.11 -65.99 -15.35
CA SER A 4 25.10 -66.46 -16.76
C SER A 4 23.66 -66.81 -17.25
N VAL A 5 23.11 -66.46 -18.44
CA VAL A 5 23.66 -66.03 -19.74
C VAL A 5 22.53 -65.65 -20.75
N ARG A 6 22.83 -64.71 -21.68
CA ARG A 6 22.42 -64.49 -23.11
C ARG A 6 20.94 -64.39 -23.53
N HIS A 7 20.52 -63.25 -24.14
CA HIS A 7 20.57 -62.83 -25.57
C HIS A 7 19.55 -63.48 -26.52
N GLY A 8 18.69 -62.65 -27.11
CA GLY A 8 17.89 -62.97 -28.30
C GLY A 8 17.31 -61.69 -28.93
N ARG A 9 17.87 -61.26 -30.06
CA ARG A 9 17.28 -60.26 -30.98
C ARG A 9 16.14 -60.92 -31.76
N SER A 10 15.05 -60.21 -31.99
CA SER A 10 14.29 -60.35 -33.24
C SER A 10 13.61 -59.03 -33.61
N ALA A 11 13.83 -58.65 -34.87
CA ALA A 11 13.14 -57.57 -35.56
C ALA A 11 11.88 -58.13 -36.23
N SER A 12 10.79 -57.37 -36.20
CA SER A 12 9.64 -57.57 -37.09
C SER A 12 8.94 -56.22 -37.25
N HIS A 13 9.19 -55.54 -38.36
CA HIS A 13 8.24 -55.38 -39.47
C HIS A 13 7.10 -54.41 -39.18
N ALA A 14 7.34 -53.16 -39.60
CA ALA A 14 6.33 -52.19 -39.91
C ALA A 14 5.36 -52.73 -40.98
N ARG A 15 4.05 -52.53 -40.75
CA ARG A 15 3.06 -52.48 -41.81
C ARG A 15 2.31 -51.16 -41.70
N THR A 16 2.49 -50.38 -42.75
CA THR A 16 1.65 -49.28 -43.18
C THR A 16 0.23 -49.79 -43.48
N ALA A 17 -0.78 -49.11 -42.95
CA ALA A 17 -2.12 -49.11 -43.49
C ALA A 17 -2.65 -47.69 -43.35
N GLY A 18 -2.66 -46.98 -44.49
CA GLY A 18 -3.32 -45.69 -44.60
C GLY A 18 -4.83 -45.88 -44.56
N VAL A 19 -5.51 -44.98 -43.87
CA VAL A 19 -6.90 -44.65 -44.14
C VAL A 19 -6.94 -43.13 -44.23
N ASP A 20 -7.22 -42.68 -45.44
CA ASP A 20 -7.42 -41.29 -45.83
C ASP A 20 -8.89 -40.88 -45.60
N SER A 21 -9.09 -39.57 -45.51
CA SER A 21 -10.34 -38.79 -45.57
C SER A 21 -11.23 -38.76 -44.31
N GLY A 22 -11.64 -37.61 -43.79
CA GLY A 22 -11.43 -36.24 -44.23
C GLY A 22 -12.16 -35.29 -43.29
N VAL A 23 -11.48 -34.26 -42.80
CA VAL A 23 -12.10 -33.05 -42.27
C VAL A 23 -11.20 -31.89 -42.69
N SER A 24 -11.72 -31.05 -43.58
CA SER A 24 -11.10 -29.80 -44.01
C SER A 24 -11.05 -28.82 -42.83
N ALA A 25 -9.85 -28.56 -42.30
CA ALA A 25 -9.62 -27.42 -41.43
C ALA A 25 -9.44 -26.15 -42.27
N PRO A 26 -10.19 -25.06 -42.04
CA PRO A 26 -9.86 -23.78 -42.63
C PRO A 26 -8.57 -23.26 -41.99
N GLY A 27 -7.55 -23.02 -42.83
CA GLY A 27 -6.30 -22.38 -42.41
C GLY A 27 -6.56 -20.94 -42.01
N TRP A 28 -6.48 -20.66 -40.70
CA TRP A 28 -6.47 -19.31 -40.17
C TRP A 28 -5.03 -18.93 -39.84
N ILE A 29 -4.42 -18.15 -40.74
CA ILE A 29 -3.16 -17.47 -40.48
C ILE A 29 -3.49 -16.28 -39.59
N ILE A 30 -3.39 -16.46 -38.27
CA ILE A 30 -3.31 -15.33 -37.33
C ILE A 30 -1.91 -14.75 -37.47
N ARG A 31 -1.83 -13.52 -37.98
CA ARG A 31 -0.55 -12.81 -38.10
C ARG A 31 0.00 -12.51 -36.70
N PRO A 32 1.26 -12.81 -36.40
CA PRO A 32 1.88 -12.34 -35.17
C PRO A 32 1.96 -10.81 -35.23
N CYS A 33 1.39 -10.14 -34.22
CA CYS A 33 1.62 -8.72 -33.98
C CYS A 33 3.07 -8.54 -33.49
N GLY A 34 3.99 -8.48 -34.45
CA GLY A 34 5.35 -8.03 -34.22
C GLY A 34 5.35 -6.51 -34.11
N VAL A 35 5.65 -5.99 -32.92
CA VAL A 35 6.05 -4.60 -32.72
C VAL A 35 7.37 -4.38 -33.47
N PHE A 36 7.28 -3.88 -34.69
CA PHE A 36 8.40 -3.32 -35.44
C PHE A 36 7.92 -2.07 -36.17
N ALA A 37 8.06 -0.92 -35.51
CA ALA A 37 7.93 0.38 -36.15
C ALA A 37 9.08 0.56 -37.15
N ARG A 38 8.78 0.53 -38.45
CA ARG A 38 9.65 1.09 -39.49
C ARG A 38 9.10 2.45 -39.91
N HIS A 39 9.73 3.51 -39.42
CA HIS A 39 9.59 4.84 -40.00
C HIS A 39 10.14 4.85 -41.44
N ARG A 40 9.31 5.34 -42.37
CA ARG A 40 9.79 6.02 -43.56
C ARG A 40 9.04 7.33 -43.76
N SER A 41 9.86 8.32 -44.04
CA SER A 41 9.63 9.70 -44.43
C SER A 41 8.76 9.88 -45.67
N GLU A 42 7.90 10.90 -45.64
CA GLU A 42 7.45 11.80 -46.73
C GLU A 42 6.23 12.56 -46.18
N ALA A 43 5.93 13.83 -46.42
CA ALA A 43 6.62 15.00 -46.97
C ALA A 43 5.75 16.22 -46.57
N ARG A 44 6.35 17.40 -46.58
CA ARG A 44 5.76 18.69 -46.19
C ARG A 44 4.63 19.18 -47.12
N ALA A 45 3.70 19.92 -46.48
CA ALA A 45 3.03 21.16 -46.92
C ALA A 45 1.77 21.08 -47.82
N ARG A 46 0.63 21.58 -47.31
CA ARG A 46 0.17 22.99 -47.45
C ARG A 46 -1.27 23.22 -46.93
N ILE A 47 -1.39 24.29 -46.14
CA ILE A 47 -2.38 25.38 -46.18
C ILE A 47 -3.83 25.16 -45.67
N SER A 48 -4.14 26.07 -44.73
CA SER A 48 -5.40 26.53 -44.15
C SER A 48 -6.71 26.40 -44.93
N ALA A 49 -7.79 26.08 -44.22
CA ALA A 49 -8.99 26.91 -44.14
C ALA A 49 -9.88 26.52 -42.95
N SER A 50 -10.45 27.57 -42.35
CA SER A 50 -11.46 27.67 -41.30
C SER A 50 -12.65 26.71 -41.35
N GLY A 51 -13.25 26.42 -40.18
CA GLY A 51 -14.70 26.24 -40.09
C GLY A 51 -15.27 25.43 -38.93
N SER A 52 -15.89 26.15 -38.00
CA SER A 52 -17.10 25.78 -37.25
C SER A 52 -16.98 24.93 -35.97
N ALA A 53 -17.40 25.58 -34.90
CA ALA A 53 -17.49 25.15 -33.52
C ALA A 53 -18.57 24.07 -33.28
N GLY A 54 -18.20 23.05 -32.49
CA GLY A 54 -19.12 22.15 -31.81
C GLY A 54 -18.81 22.16 -30.32
N LYS A 55 -19.69 22.77 -29.51
CA LYS A 55 -19.60 22.81 -28.05
C LYS A 55 -19.52 21.39 -27.47
N ARG A 56 -18.38 21.03 -26.87
CA ARG A 56 -18.30 19.95 -25.87
C ARG A 56 -18.27 20.58 -24.49
N LYS A 57 -19.16 20.09 -23.62
CA LYS A 57 -19.22 20.42 -22.19
C LYS A 57 -17.89 20.04 -21.55
N THR A 58 -17.20 21.03 -21.00
CA THR A 58 -16.12 20.86 -20.03
C THR A 58 -16.72 20.32 -18.74
N VAL A 59 -16.13 19.25 -18.24
CA VAL A 59 -16.27 18.81 -16.84
C VAL A 59 -15.36 19.76 -16.06
N ASP A 60 -15.92 20.49 -15.09
CA ASP A 60 -15.16 21.34 -14.18
C ASP A 60 -14.21 20.46 -13.36
N SER A 61 -12.91 20.57 -13.66
CA SER A 61 -11.84 20.17 -12.75
C SER A 61 -11.67 21.28 -11.72
N ASP A 62 -12.18 21.06 -10.51
CA ASP A 62 -11.99 21.95 -9.36
C ASP A 62 -10.49 22.06 -9.06
N HIS A 63 -9.89 23.18 -9.46
CA HIS A 63 -8.50 23.51 -9.17
C HIS A 63 -8.47 24.67 -8.19
N SER A 64 -8.24 24.36 -6.91
CA SER A 64 -7.79 25.35 -5.94
C SER A 64 -6.30 25.63 -6.18
N PRO A 65 -5.87 26.88 -6.38
CA PRO A 65 -4.46 27.22 -6.51
C PRO A 65 -3.72 26.96 -5.20
N VAL A 66 -2.57 26.28 -5.30
CA VAL A 66 -1.64 26.07 -4.17
C VAL A 66 -1.17 27.45 -3.69
N ASN A 67 -1.62 27.87 -2.51
CA ASN A 67 -1.20 29.13 -1.90
C ASN A 67 0.29 29.10 -1.52
N PRO A 68 0.98 30.25 -1.55
CA PRO A 68 2.40 30.34 -1.25
C PRO A 68 2.73 29.82 0.15
N VAL A 69 3.82 29.05 0.26
CA VAL A 69 4.36 28.55 1.52
C VAL A 69 5.00 29.73 2.28
N THR A 70 4.25 30.33 3.19
CA THR A 70 4.78 31.27 4.19
C THR A 70 4.55 30.70 5.58
N GLU A 71 5.54 29.97 6.12
CA GLU A 71 5.55 29.48 7.51
C GLU A 71 5.92 30.60 8.51
N ALA A 72 5.41 31.81 8.31
CA ALA A 72 5.47 32.88 9.31
C ALA A 72 4.19 32.83 10.14
N PRO A 73 4.25 32.85 11.49
CA PRO A 73 3.05 32.79 12.31
C PRO A 73 2.12 33.95 11.98
N GLY A 74 0.95 33.63 11.43
CA GLY A 74 -0.14 34.58 11.20
C GLY A 74 -0.63 35.20 12.51
N ALA A 75 -1.23 36.39 12.40
CA ALA A 75 -1.61 37.26 13.52
C ALA A 75 -2.30 36.50 14.67
N ALA A 76 -1.74 36.66 15.88
CA ALA A 76 -2.21 35.99 17.08
C ALA A 76 -3.61 36.46 17.49
N ALA A 77 -4.54 35.51 17.66
CA ALA A 77 -5.82 35.74 18.32
C ALA A 77 -5.74 35.27 19.79
N THR A 78 -6.46 35.94 20.69
CA THR A 78 -6.56 35.53 22.09
C THR A 78 -7.90 34.84 22.33
N ASN A 79 -7.88 33.56 22.70
CA ASN A 79 -9.07 32.86 23.20
C ASN A 79 -8.84 32.51 24.67
N GLY A 80 -9.60 33.14 25.58
CA GLY A 80 -9.49 32.87 27.02
C GLY A 80 -8.15 33.22 27.70
N GLY A 81 -7.34 34.11 27.11
CA GLY A 81 -6.05 34.55 27.68
C GLY A 81 -4.82 33.76 27.21
N VAL A 82 -4.99 32.76 26.34
CA VAL A 82 -3.89 32.02 25.69
C VAL A 82 -3.68 32.56 24.27
N ARG A 83 -2.41 32.74 23.87
CA ARG A 83 -2.03 33.15 22.52
C ARG A 83 -2.24 31.99 21.54
N VAL A 84 -3.01 32.20 20.48
CA VAL A 84 -3.21 31.21 19.42
C VAL A 84 -2.33 31.59 18.22
N ASP A 85 -1.36 30.73 17.90
CA ASP A 85 -0.57 30.85 16.68
C ASP A 85 -1.21 29.96 15.61
N ARG A 86 -1.48 30.53 14.43
CA ARG A 86 -2.01 29.78 13.29
C ARG A 86 -0.89 29.16 12.48
N ALA A 87 -1.10 27.93 12.02
CA ALA A 87 -0.21 27.22 11.13
C ALA A 87 -1.02 26.42 10.09
N ASP A 88 -0.58 26.48 8.84
CA ASP A 88 -1.22 25.77 7.72
C ASP A 88 -1.04 24.24 7.83
N ARG A 89 0.04 23.81 8.50
CA ARG A 89 0.32 22.40 8.81
C ARG A 89 1.13 22.23 10.10
N MET A 90 1.05 21.03 10.67
CA MET A 90 1.92 20.63 11.77
C MET A 90 2.23 19.14 11.76
N VAL A 91 3.49 18.80 12.02
CA VAL A 91 3.96 17.42 12.19
C VAL A 91 4.21 17.14 13.66
N ILE A 92 3.56 16.12 14.21
CA ILE A 92 3.60 15.75 15.62
C ILE A 92 4.10 14.31 15.73
N ARG A 93 5.06 14.07 16.62
CA ARG A 93 5.59 12.72 16.87
C ARG A 93 5.48 12.35 18.34
N PHE A 94 4.79 11.24 18.60
CA PHE A 94 4.78 10.58 19.91
C PHE A 94 5.86 9.50 19.93
N ALA A 95 6.73 9.49 20.93
CA ALA A 95 7.81 8.51 21.04
C ALA A 95 8.02 8.02 22.48
N GLY A 96 8.22 6.71 22.63
CA GLY A 96 8.38 6.04 23.93
C GLY A 96 8.78 4.59 23.76
N ASP A 97 8.73 3.81 24.85
CA ASP A 97 9.01 2.38 24.76
C ASP A 97 7.85 1.61 24.11
N SER A 98 8.15 0.48 23.47
CA SER A 98 7.13 -0.51 23.13
C SER A 98 6.29 -0.87 24.36
N GLY A 99 4.97 -0.76 24.22
CA GLY A 99 4.02 -0.96 25.33
C GLY A 99 3.66 0.29 26.13
N ASP A 100 4.32 1.44 25.92
CA ASP A 100 3.91 2.72 26.52
C ASP A 100 2.64 3.31 25.89
N GLY A 101 2.14 2.71 24.80
CA GLY A 101 0.88 3.11 24.18
C GLY A 101 0.98 4.37 23.30
N MET A 102 2.16 4.65 22.73
CA MET A 102 2.36 5.77 21.79
C MET A 102 1.55 5.63 20.51
N GLN A 103 1.45 4.41 19.98
CA GLN A 103 0.57 4.07 18.84
C GLN A 103 -0.89 4.39 19.15
N LEU A 104 -1.33 4.10 20.38
CA LEU A 104 -2.69 4.40 20.83
C LEU A 104 -2.92 5.90 20.93
N ALA A 105 -1.98 6.64 21.56
CA ALA A 105 -2.07 8.09 21.69
C ALA A 105 -2.12 8.76 20.31
N GLY A 106 -1.21 8.38 19.41
CA GLY A 106 -1.19 8.81 18.02
C GLY A 106 -2.52 8.58 17.30
N ASN A 107 -3.00 7.34 17.28
CA ASN A 107 -4.29 6.99 16.67
C ASN A 107 -5.50 7.73 17.25
N ARG A 108 -5.50 8.07 18.55
CA ARG A 108 -6.58 8.86 19.15
C ARG A 108 -6.50 10.33 18.76
N PHE A 109 -5.29 10.86 18.62
CA PHE A 109 -5.09 12.20 18.10
C PHE A 109 -5.50 12.28 16.62
N THR A 110 -5.17 11.27 15.82
CA THR A 110 -5.62 11.14 14.41
C THR A 110 -7.14 11.23 14.30
N ASP A 111 -7.89 10.44 15.08
CA ASP A 111 -9.35 10.49 15.06
C ASP A 111 -9.91 11.87 15.46
N ALA A 112 -9.28 12.52 16.45
CA ALA A 112 -9.70 13.85 16.89
C ALA A 112 -9.42 14.93 15.81
N ALA A 113 -8.30 14.82 15.09
CA ALA A 113 -7.96 15.71 13.97
C ALA A 113 -8.90 15.50 12.76
N ALA A 114 -9.20 14.24 12.41
CA ALA A 114 -10.13 13.92 11.34
C ALA A 114 -11.54 14.48 11.62
N ILE A 115 -12.05 14.35 12.85
CA ILE A 115 -13.38 14.87 13.23
C ILE A 115 -13.40 16.41 13.24
N PHE A 116 -12.28 17.06 13.54
CA PHE A 116 -12.16 18.51 13.42
C PHE A 116 -12.20 18.97 11.95
N GLY A 117 -11.95 18.06 11.00
CA GLY A 117 -11.93 18.33 9.56
C GLY A 117 -10.54 18.63 9.02
N ASN A 118 -9.46 18.29 9.73
CA ASN A 118 -8.12 18.34 9.13
C ASN A 118 -7.94 17.20 8.15
N ASP A 119 -7.20 17.48 7.08
CA ASP A 119 -6.55 16.42 6.35
C ASP A 119 -5.31 15.92 7.10
N LEU A 120 -4.96 14.65 6.92
CA LEU A 120 -3.91 14.00 7.71
C LEU A 120 -3.24 12.83 7.00
N ALA A 121 -1.99 12.58 7.41
CA ALA A 121 -1.26 11.38 7.05
C ALA A 121 -0.43 10.91 8.25
N THR A 122 -0.32 9.58 8.43
CA THR A 122 0.33 8.99 9.61
C THR A 122 1.44 8.01 9.24
N LEU A 123 2.44 7.91 10.12
CA LEU A 123 3.54 6.96 10.02
C LEU A 123 3.80 6.28 11.36
N PRO A 124 3.20 5.10 11.59
CA PRO A 124 3.55 4.22 12.70
C PRO A 124 4.95 3.64 12.54
N THR A 125 5.75 3.64 13.61
CA THR A 125 7.05 2.97 13.67
C THR A 125 7.13 2.03 14.86
N PHE A 126 7.37 0.76 14.56
CA PHE A 126 7.51 -0.31 15.54
C PHE A 126 8.97 -0.75 15.66
N PRO A 127 9.47 -1.00 16.88
CA PRO A 127 10.77 -1.62 17.06
C PRO A 127 10.77 -3.05 16.51
N ALA A 128 11.94 -3.50 16.05
CA ALA A 128 12.10 -4.87 15.57
C ALA A 128 11.93 -5.90 16.71
N GLU A 129 12.28 -5.53 17.94
CA GLU A 129 12.15 -6.37 19.12
C GLU A 129 10.78 -6.23 19.78
N ILE A 130 10.05 -7.34 19.92
CA ILE A 130 8.73 -7.38 20.59
C ILE A 130 8.86 -6.95 22.07
N ARG A 131 9.97 -7.31 22.73
CA ARG A 131 10.23 -7.02 24.16
C ARG A 131 11.67 -6.57 24.40
N ALA A 132 12.09 -5.49 23.73
CA ALA A 132 13.31 -4.81 24.12
C ALA A 132 13.25 -4.38 25.60
N PRO A 133 14.37 -4.36 26.33
CA PRO A 133 14.41 -3.82 27.67
C PRO A 133 13.93 -2.36 27.68
N ALA A 134 12.98 -2.02 28.56
CA ALA A 134 12.45 -0.67 28.67
C ALA A 134 13.56 0.36 28.94
N GLY A 135 13.51 1.49 28.22
CA GLY A 135 14.48 2.57 28.25
C GLY A 135 15.71 2.34 27.36
N THR A 136 15.67 1.41 26.41
CA THR A 136 16.77 1.17 25.44
C THR A 136 16.39 1.60 24.03
N LEU A 137 17.39 1.95 23.21
CA LEU A 137 17.17 2.42 21.84
C LEU A 137 16.43 1.42 20.93
N PRO A 138 16.74 0.10 20.96
CA PRO A 138 16.01 -0.87 20.14
C PRO A 138 14.54 -1.03 20.51
N GLY A 139 14.13 -0.57 21.70
CA GLY A 139 12.74 -0.63 22.17
C GLY A 139 11.89 0.57 21.85
N VAL A 140 12.45 1.59 21.18
CA VAL A 140 11.72 2.82 20.87
C VAL A 140 10.65 2.54 19.82
N SER A 141 9.42 2.95 20.14
CA SER A 141 8.28 2.99 19.24
C SER A 141 7.81 4.42 19.11
N SER A 142 7.46 4.81 17.89
CA SER A 142 6.94 6.15 17.62
C SER A 142 5.77 6.15 16.66
N PHE A 143 4.97 7.21 16.73
CA PHE A 143 3.85 7.47 15.85
C PHE A 143 3.93 8.92 15.41
N GLN A 144 4.09 9.13 14.11
CA GLN A 144 4.06 10.47 13.52
C GLN A 144 2.72 10.72 12.84
N ILE A 145 2.25 11.95 12.95
CA ILE A 145 1.08 12.46 12.24
C ILE A 145 1.40 13.85 11.70
N GLN A 146 1.07 14.08 10.44
CA GLN A 146 0.91 15.43 9.90
C GLN A 146 -0.57 15.75 9.84
N ILE A 147 -0.91 16.97 10.26
CA ILE A 147 -2.23 17.58 10.05
C ILE A 147 -2.06 18.84 9.21
N ALA A 148 -3.01 19.13 8.33
CA ALA A 148 -3.01 20.34 7.51
C ALA A 148 -4.43 20.88 7.30
N ASP A 149 -4.50 22.12 6.82
CA ASP A 149 -5.70 22.79 6.32
C ASP A 149 -5.83 22.70 4.78
N TRP A 150 -5.08 21.79 4.16
CA TRP A 150 -5.15 21.45 2.73
C TRP A 150 -4.78 19.97 2.52
N ASP A 151 -5.01 19.46 1.30
CA ASP A 151 -4.81 18.05 0.93
C ASP A 151 -3.33 17.61 0.97
N ILE A 152 -2.96 16.74 1.91
CA ILE A 152 -1.62 16.22 2.14
C ILE A 152 -1.56 14.70 2.00
N LEU A 153 -0.50 14.20 1.37
CA LEU A 153 -0.30 12.74 1.21
C LEU A 153 0.85 12.17 2.04
N THR A 154 1.64 13.02 2.70
CA THR A 154 2.85 12.62 3.44
C THR A 154 2.69 12.87 4.94
N PRO A 155 3.27 12.03 5.81
CA PRO A 155 3.28 12.23 7.26
C PRO A 155 4.25 13.35 7.70
N GLY A 156 4.89 14.04 6.76
CA GLY A 156 5.78 15.17 6.98
C GLY A 156 7.23 14.80 7.25
N ASP A 157 8.13 15.71 6.89
CA ASP A 157 9.56 15.44 6.87
C ASP A 157 10.18 15.49 8.27
N ARG A 158 9.93 16.59 9.01
CA ARG A 158 10.46 16.83 10.36
C ARG A 158 9.33 17.19 11.33
N PRO A 159 9.24 16.56 12.52
CA PRO A 159 8.28 16.98 13.53
C PRO A 159 8.51 18.42 13.96
N GLY A 160 7.43 19.18 14.07
CA GLY A 160 7.39 20.47 14.76
C GLY A 160 7.13 20.33 16.26
N VAL A 161 6.52 19.20 16.67
CA VAL A 161 6.29 18.81 18.06
C VAL A 161 6.77 17.38 18.29
N LEU A 162 7.65 17.17 19.28
CA LEU A 162 8.11 15.86 19.72
C LEU A 162 7.70 15.62 21.17
N VAL A 163 6.95 14.54 21.41
CA VAL A 163 6.62 14.03 22.75
C VAL A 163 7.53 12.84 23.04
N ALA A 164 8.54 13.04 23.89
CA ALA A 164 9.49 11.99 24.28
C ALA A 164 9.23 11.49 25.71
N MET A 165 8.75 10.25 25.84
CA MET A 165 8.36 9.67 27.12
C MET A 165 9.53 9.22 28.00
N ASN A 166 10.74 9.10 27.43
CA ASN A 166 11.96 8.67 28.11
C ASN A 166 13.22 9.14 27.33
N PRO A 167 14.43 8.98 27.90
CA PRO A 167 15.69 9.36 27.24
C PRO A 167 15.96 8.62 25.93
N ALA A 168 15.62 7.33 25.82
CA ALA A 168 15.84 6.55 24.60
C ALA A 168 15.07 7.14 23.42
N ALA A 169 13.78 7.45 23.62
CA ALA A 169 12.92 8.10 22.63
C ALA A 169 13.46 9.48 22.22
N LEU A 170 13.98 10.26 23.18
CA LEU A 170 14.65 11.53 22.90
C LEU A 170 15.87 11.30 22.00
N LYS A 171 16.78 10.39 22.37
CA LYS A 171 18.02 10.15 21.62
C LYS A 171 17.78 9.70 20.18
N VAL A 172 16.76 8.87 19.95
CA VAL A 172 16.43 8.37 18.61
C VAL A 172 15.88 9.49 17.72
N HIS A 173 15.07 10.41 18.25
CA HIS A 173 14.25 11.32 17.45
C HIS A 173 14.58 12.82 17.59
N LEU A 174 15.45 13.23 18.52
CA LEU A 174 15.81 14.64 18.69
C LEU A 174 16.40 15.25 17.40
N LYS A 175 17.22 14.48 16.69
CA LYS A 175 17.80 14.88 15.39
C LYS A 175 16.75 15.17 14.31
N ASP A 176 15.55 14.62 14.44
CA ASP A 176 14.48 14.78 13.47
C ASP A 176 13.63 16.02 13.79
N LEU A 177 13.54 16.43 15.05
CA LEU A 177 12.81 17.62 15.50
C LEU A 177 13.37 18.87 14.82
N ARG A 178 12.50 19.71 14.27
CA ARG A 178 12.91 20.99 13.67
C ARG A 178 13.56 21.90 14.71
N ASP A 179 14.46 22.76 14.25
CA ASP A 179 15.11 23.76 15.08
C ASP A 179 14.04 24.71 15.66
N GLY A 180 14.12 25.03 16.96
CA GLY A 180 13.06 25.77 17.65
C GLY A 180 11.73 25.02 17.80
N GLY A 181 11.68 23.73 17.46
CA GLY A 181 10.51 22.87 17.63
C GLY A 181 10.13 22.67 19.11
N VAL A 182 8.88 22.29 19.34
CA VAL A 182 8.36 22.06 20.69
C VAL A 182 8.74 20.66 21.15
N LEU A 183 9.45 20.58 22.28
CA LEU A 183 9.90 19.33 22.88
C LEU A 183 9.20 19.11 24.21
N ILE A 184 8.30 18.13 24.27
CA ILE A 184 7.61 17.75 25.50
C ILE A 184 8.26 16.48 26.05
N ILE A 185 8.80 16.54 27.27
CA ILE A 185 9.44 15.40 27.92
C ILE A 185 8.73 14.99 29.21
N ASN A 186 8.74 13.69 29.49
CA ASN A 186 8.40 13.18 30.82
C ASN A 186 9.58 13.38 31.76
N LYS A 187 9.61 14.50 32.50
CA LYS A 187 10.74 14.93 33.35
C LYS A 187 11.26 13.81 34.25
N GLU A 188 10.35 13.05 34.86
CA GLU A 188 10.68 12.02 35.85
C GLU A 188 11.23 10.72 35.23
N ALA A 189 11.22 10.58 33.90
CA ALA A 189 11.87 9.46 33.22
C ALA A 189 13.37 9.67 32.97
N PHE A 190 13.89 10.89 33.16
CA PHE A 190 15.30 11.25 32.97
C PHE A 190 16.10 11.00 34.27
N ASP A 191 15.98 9.80 34.81
CA ASP A 191 16.79 9.32 35.93
C ASP A 191 18.11 8.68 35.45
N GLU A 192 19.09 8.56 36.34
CA GLU A 192 20.43 8.00 36.04
C GLU A 192 20.35 6.63 35.33
N ARG A 193 19.39 5.79 35.74
CA ARG A 193 19.24 4.44 35.20
C ARG A 193 18.79 4.46 33.75
N ASN A 194 17.80 5.29 33.40
CA ASN A 194 17.28 5.38 32.04
C ASN A 194 18.25 6.14 31.12
N LEU A 195 18.96 7.14 31.65
CA LEU A 195 20.05 7.82 30.94
C LEU A 195 21.16 6.84 30.57
N TYR A 196 21.61 6.03 31.53
CA TYR A 196 22.60 4.98 31.30
C TYR A 196 22.16 3.98 30.22
N LYS A 197 20.91 3.49 30.29
CA LYS A 197 20.36 2.56 29.29
C LYS A 197 20.22 3.16 27.88
N ALA A 198 19.91 4.45 27.79
CA ALA A 198 19.89 5.17 26.53
C ALA A 198 21.30 5.55 26.03
N GLY A 199 22.33 5.36 26.86
CA GLY A 199 23.72 5.69 26.57
C GLY A 199 23.99 7.19 26.57
N PHE A 200 23.37 7.94 27.49
CA PHE A 200 23.74 9.33 27.77
C PHE A 200 24.85 9.38 28.80
N GLU A 201 25.87 10.22 28.57
CA GLU A 201 26.96 10.47 29.52
C GLU A 201 26.58 11.55 30.54
N SER A 202 25.80 12.54 30.12
CA SER A 202 25.24 13.63 30.93
C SER A 202 23.72 13.72 30.76
N ASN A 203 23.04 14.39 31.68
CA ASN A 203 21.59 14.61 31.57
C ASN A 203 21.30 15.73 30.55
N PRO A 204 20.69 15.41 29.38
CA PRO A 204 20.44 16.39 28.32
C PRO A 204 19.49 17.52 28.73
N VAL A 205 18.71 17.31 29.80
CA VAL A 205 17.79 18.30 30.35
C VAL A 205 18.54 19.41 31.11
N GLU A 206 19.75 19.13 31.58
CA GLU A 206 20.51 20.00 32.50
C GLU A 206 21.82 20.51 31.89
N ASP A 207 22.36 19.85 30.85
CA ASP A 207 23.66 20.18 30.26
C ASP A 207 23.61 21.20 29.10
N GLY A 208 22.42 21.74 28.78
CA GLY A 208 22.21 22.72 27.72
C GLY A 208 22.01 22.14 26.32
N THR A 209 22.07 20.81 26.14
CA THR A 209 21.84 20.13 24.84
C THR A 209 20.50 20.51 24.21
N LEU A 210 19.48 20.77 25.04
CA LEU A 210 18.12 21.06 24.58
C LEU A 210 17.81 22.56 24.42
N SER A 211 18.81 23.44 24.54
CA SER A 211 18.62 24.90 24.51
C SER A 211 18.09 25.46 23.19
N GLY A 212 18.28 24.74 22.08
CA GLY A 212 17.77 25.10 20.75
C GLY A 212 16.28 24.78 20.52
N TYR A 213 15.57 24.25 21.53
CA TYR A 213 14.18 23.81 21.42
C TYR A 213 13.29 24.49 22.46
N ASP A 214 11.98 24.58 22.16
CA ASP A 214 10.98 25.00 23.15
C ASP A 214 10.66 23.82 24.08
N LEU A 215 11.43 23.70 25.16
CA LEU A 215 11.41 22.56 26.08
C LEU A 215 10.33 22.69 27.17
N HIS A 216 9.42 21.71 27.19
CA HIS A 216 8.40 21.53 28.22
C HIS A 216 8.64 20.26 29.03
N ALA A 217 9.26 20.40 30.20
CA ALA A 217 9.54 19.30 31.11
C ALA A 217 8.35 19.02 32.04
N VAL A 218 7.47 18.09 31.65
CA VAL A 218 6.22 17.80 32.36
C VAL A 218 6.43 16.68 33.40
N PRO A 219 5.98 16.86 34.67
CA PRO A 219 6.02 15.81 35.69
C PRO A 219 4.89 14.78 35.48
N MET A 220 4.92 14.08 34.34
CA MET A 220 3.83 13.21 33.89
C MET A 220 3.54 12.06 34.84
N GLN A 221 4.54 11.49 35.52
CA GLN A 221 4.32 10.40 36.48
C GLN A 221 3.60 10.89 37.73
N THR A 222 4.04 12.02 38.30
CA THR A 222 3.39 12.63 39.47
C THR A 222 1.95 13.01 39.16
N LEU A 223 1.71 13.68 38.04
CA LEU A 223 0.37 14.07 37.62
C LEU A 223 -0.53 12.85 37.36
N THR A 224 -0.01 11.81 36.70
CA THR A 224 -0.76 10.56 36.46
C THR A 224 -1.13 9.89 37.78
N LYS A 225 -0.19 9.75 38.72
CA LYS A 225 -0.43 9.15 40.05
C LYS A 225 -1.50 9.92 40.83
N ALA A 226 -1.46 11.26 40.78
CA ALA A 226 -2.46 12.10 41.43
C ALA A 226 -3.83 11.94 40.77
N ALA A 227 -3.90 11.97 39.43
CA ALA A 227 -5.14 11.89 38.67
C ALA A 227 -5.88 10.56 38.87
N VAL A 228 -5.15 9.43 38.94
CA VAL A 228 -5.79 8.11 39.07
C VAL A 228 -6.07 7.71 40.52
N LYS A 229 -5.74 8.54 41.50
CA LYS A 229 -6.00 8.25 42.92
C LYS A 229 -7.50 8.05 43.14
N GLY A 230 -7.88 6.93 43.76
CA GLY A 230 -9.28 6.60 44.02
C GLY A 230 -10.03 5.92 42.86
N THR A 231 -9.38 5.65 41.72
CA THR A 231 -10.00 4.93 40.59
C THR A 231 -10.01 3.40 40.74
N GLY A 232 -9.35 2.87 41.78
CA GLY A 232 -9.20 1.43 42.02
C GLY A 232 -7.98 0.79 41.34
N VAL A 233 -7.26 1.51 40.48
CA VAL A 233 -5.99 1.04 39.90
C VAL A 233 -4.84 1.24 40.90
N SER A 234 -4.01 0.22 41.10
CA SER A 234 -2.90 0.23 42.06
C SER A 234 -1.59 -0.33 41.50
N GLY A 235 -0.50 -0.15 42.25
CA GLY A 235 0.82 -0.70 41.92
C GLY A 235 1.36 -0.19 40.57
N ARG A 236 1.96 -1.11 39.79
CA ARG A 236 2.56 -0.79 38.48
C ARG A 236 1.55 -0.37 37.42
N ALA A 237 0.25 -0.63 37.61
CA ALA A 237 -0.78 -0.30 36.63
C ALA A 237 -1.11 1.21 36.58
N VAL A 238 -0.82 1.95 37.65
CA VAL A 238 -1.06 3.40 37.74
C VAL A 238 -0.41 4.18 36.59
N LEU A 239 0.85 3.87 36.27
CA LEU A 239 1.60 4.58 35.23
C LEU A 239 1.25 4.12 33.80
N ARG A 240 0.40 3.11 33.62
CA ARG A 240 -0.03 2.69 32.27
C ARG A 240 -0.96 3.70 31.60
N SER A 241 -1.54 4.62 32.38
CA SER A 241 -2.41 5.70 31.88
C SER A 241 -1.61 6.96 31.46
N LYS A 242 -0.28 6.95 31.59
CA LYS A 242 0.58 8.12 31.31
C LYS A 242 0.46 8.61 29.85
N ASN A 243 0.18 7.71 28.92
CA ASN A 243 -0.03 8.03 27.52
C ASN A 243 -1.29 8.87 27.31
N PHE A 244 -2.35 8.65 28.08
CA PHE A 244 -3.55 9.50 28.03
C PHE A 244 -3.28 10.89 28.60
N LEU A 245 -2.39 11.03 29.58
CA LEU A 245 -1.97 12.34 30.05
C LEU A 245 -1.24 13.11 28.96
N ALA A 246 -0.26 12.48 28.28
CA ALA A 246 0.42 13.09 27.15
C ALA A 246 -0.55 13.44 26.00
N LEU A 247 -1.49 12.55 25.69
CA LEU A 247 -2.54 12.79 24.69
C LEU A 247 -3.42 13.98 25.07
N GLY A 248 -3.88 14.05 26.32
CA GLY A 248 -4.73 15.16 26.80
C GLY A 248 -4.05 16.51 26.66
N LEU A 249 -2.75 16.56 26.94
CA LEU A 249 -1.94 17.76 26.77
C LEU A 249 -1.82 18.17 25.30
N ILE A 250 -1.57 17.21 24.40
CA ILE A 250 -1.50 17.49 22.96
C ILE A 250 -2.88 17.90 22.41
N LEU A 251 -3.98 17.28 22.85
CA LEU A 251 -5.32 17.71 22.47
C LEU A 251 -5.56 19.17 22.86
N TRP A 252 -5.17 19.57 24.08
CA TRP A 252 -5.24 20.97 24.50
C TRP A 252 -4.36 21.90 23.64
N MET A 253 -3.13 21.48 23.34
CA MET A 253 -2.16 22.27 22.56
C MET A 253 -2.69 22.62 21.16
N PHE A 254 -3.46 21.70 20.56
CA PHE A 254 -4.08 21.87 19.24
C PHE A 254 -5.57 22.24 19.28
N GLY A 255 -6.10 22.63 20.46
CA GLY A 255 -7.50 23.02 20.61
C GLY A 255 -8.52 21.94 20.21
N ARG A 256 -8.17 20.66 20.39
CA ARG A 256 -9.01 19.50 20.03
C ARG A 256 -9.87 19.06 21.23
N ASP A 257 -11.15 18.78 21.00
CA ASP A 257 -12.09 18.34 22.04
C ASP A 257 -11.74 16.92 22.55
N THR A 258 -11.76 16.72 23.88
CA THR A 258 -11.50 15.42 24.51
C THR A 258 -12.65 14.44 24.35
N LYS A 259 -13.89 14.89 24.09
CA LYS A 259 -15.10 14.05 24.09
C LYS A 259 -15.01 12.82 23.19
N VAL A 260 -14.41 12.96 22.01
CA VAL A 260 -14.21 11.84 21.07
C VAL A 260 -13.38 10.73 21.74
N THR A 261 -12.26 11.13 22.34
CA THR A 261 -11.37 10.20 23.04
C THR A 261 -12.06 9.64 24.29
N GLU A 262 -12.80 10.45 25.04
CA GLU A 262 -13.55 10.01 26.22
C GLU A 262 -14.59 8.94 25.88
N ALA A 263 -15.39 9.16 24.83
CA ALA A 263 -16.40 8.21 24.37
C ALA A 263 -15.76 6.88 23.93
N TRP A 264 -14.63 6.95 23.23
CA TRP A 264 -13.88 5.76 22.85
C TRP A 264 -13.31 4.99 24.06
N VAL A 265 -12.73 5.70 25.04
CA VAL A 265 -12.22 5.08 26.28
C VAL A 265 -13.36 4.40 27.03
N ALA A 266 -14.52 5.05 27.13
CA ALA A 266 -15.70 4.48 27.76
C ALA A 266 -16.17 3.19 27.08
N LYS A 267 -16.17 3.15 25.74
CA LYS A 267 -16.55 1.97 24.96
C LYS A 267 -15.50 0.85 25.08
N LYS A 268 -14.21 1.15 24.87
CA LYS A 268 -13.13 0.16 24.84
C LYS A 268 -12.93 -0.52 26.19
N PHE A 269 -12.99 0.24 27.27
CA PHE A 269 -12.76 -0.25 28.64
C PHE A 269 -14.06 -0.44 29.42
N ALA A 270 -15.20 -0.59 28.74
CA ALA A 270 -16.52 -0.74 29.37
C ALA A 270 -16.56 -1.88 30.41
N LYS A 271 -15.82 -2.97 30.17
CA LYS A 271 -15.71 -4.13 31.07
C LYS A 271 -14.64 -3.98 32.17
N LEU A 272 -13.84 -2.92 32.14
CA LEU A 272 -12.71 -2.69 33.05
C LEU A 272 -12.85 -1.31 33.70
N GLU A 273 -13.82 -1.18 34.60
CA GLU A 273 -14.23 0.12 35.15
C GLU A 273 -13.10 0.92 35.80
N ALA A 274 -12.24 0.28 36.60
CA ALA A 274 -11.09 0.96 37.20
C ALA A 274 -10.12 1.51 36.13
N VAL A 275 -9.86 0.74 35.07
CA VAL A 275 -8.97 1.15 33.96
C VAL A 275 -9.61 2.26 33.13
N LYS A 276 -10.92 2.16 32.85
CA LYS A 276 -11.71 3.21 32.20
C LYS A 276 -11.58 4.52 32.95
N ASN A 277 -11.87 4.51 34.25
CA ASN A 277 -11.85 5.71 35.10
C ASN A 277 -10.44 6.29 35.21
N ALA A 278 -9.41 5.45 35.34
CA ALA A 278 -8.02 5.87 35.37
C ALA A 278 -7.57 6.56 34.06
N ASN A 279 -7.91 5.99 32.90
CA ASN A 279 -7.57 6.58 31.60
C ASN A 279 -8.29 7.91 31.36
N LEU A 280 -9.58 8.00 31.71
CA LEU A 280 -10.35 9.25 31.61
C LEU A 280 -9.79 10.34 32.53
N ALA A 281 -9.42 9.98 33.77
CA ALA A 281 -8.84 10.92 34.72
C ALA A 281 -7.47 11.43 34.26
N ALA A 282 -6.61 10.53 33.74
CA ALA A 282 -5.31 10.90 33.19
C ALA A 282 -5.43 11.82 31.96
N LEU A 283 -6.37 11.53 31.04
CA LEU A 283 -6.67 12.38 29.89
C LEU A 283 -7.05 13.80 30.31
N LYS A 284 -8.00 13.93 31.25
CA LYS A 284 -8.45 15.23 31.77
C LYS A 284 -7.35 15.97 32.51
N ALA A 285 -6.52 15.25 33.27
CA ALA A 285 -5.37 15.86 33.95
C ALA A 285 -4.36 16.44 32.96
N GLY A 286 -4.08 15.74 31.85
CA GLY A 286 -3.22 16.26 30.78
C GLY A 286 -3.79 17.51 30.12
N TYR A 287 -5.07 17.50 29.77
CA TYR A 287 -5.76 18.66 29.18
C TYR A 287 -5.77 19.87 30.12
N ASN A 288 -6.10 19.66 31.40
CA ASN A 288 -6.12 20.70 32.43
C ASN A 288 -4.72 21.24 32.77
N TYR A 289 -3.69 20.42 32.63
CA TYR A 289 -2.30 20.86 32.82
C TYR A 289 -1.92 21.94 31.80
N GLY A 290 -2.35 21.79 30.56
CA GLY A 290 -2.19 22.82 29.52
C GLY A 290 -2.87 24.14 29.90
N ILE A 291 -4.12 24.07 30.38
CA ILE A 291 -4.88 25.26 30.80
C ILE A 291 -4.22 26.00 31.97
N THR A 292 -3.73 25.27 32.96
CA THR A 292 -3.43 25.84 34.29
C THR A 292 -2.00 26.30 34.49
N THR A 293 -1.03 25.71 33.78
CA THR A 293 0.38 25.95 34.10
C THR A 293 0.97 27.19 33.46
N GLY A 294 0.40 27.69 32.36
CA GLY A 294 1.00 28.77 31.57
C GLY A 294 2.37 28.41 30.98
N SER A 295 2.88 27.19 31.22
CA SER A 295 4.15 26.67 30.70
C SER A 295 4.16 26.67 29.18
N PHE A 296 3.00 26.43 28.58
CA PHE A 296 2.78 26.58 27.16
C PHE A 296 2.30 28.00 26.90
N ALA A 297 3.18 28.82 26.32
CA ALA A 297 2.83 30.19 25.99
C ALA A 297 1.76 30.28 24.87
N ARG A 298 1.51 29.19 24.14
CA ARG A 298 0.76 29.21 22.88
C ARG A 298 -0.05 27.92 22.65
N GLN A 299 -1.21 28.07 22.03
CA GLN A 299 -1.89 27.01 21.30
C GLN A 299 -1.56 27.11 19.81
N ILE A 300 -1.57 25.97 19.12
CA ILE A 300 -1.37 25.91 17.67
C ILE A 300 -2.69 25.55 17.03
N GLU A 301 -3.24 26.46 16.23
CA GLU A 301 -4.45 26.21 15.45
C GLU A 301 -4.07 25.84 14.02
N VAL A 302 -4.44 24.63 13.61
CA VAL A 302 -4.47 24.18 12.21
C VAL A 302 -5.93 24.11 11.79
N SER A 303 -6.31 24.97 10.86
CA SER A 303 -7.69 25.10 10.38
C SER A 303 -8.17 23.83 9.66
N PRO A 304 -9.49 23.60 9.55
CA PRO A 304 -10.01 22.48 8.75
C PRO A 304 -9.58 22.59 7.29
N ALA A 305 -9.36 21.44 6.65
CA ALA A 305 -9.00 21.37 5.24
C ALA A 305 -10.19 21.59 4.32
N ASP A 306 -9.94 22.20 3.17
CA ASP A 306 -10.92 22.32 2.09
C ASP A 306 -11.06 20.97 1.36
N LEU A 307 -11.89 20.09 1.91
CA LEU A 307 -12.15 18.74 1.38
C LEU A 307 -13.48 18.70 0.62
N PRO A 308 -13.57 17.93 -0.48
CA PRO A 308 -14.82 17.75 -1.21
C PRO A 308 -15.97 17.30 -0.28
N PRO A 309 -17.19 17.85 -0.39
CA PRO A 309 -18.30 17.45 0.46
C PRO A 309 -18.61 15.94 0.37
N GLY A 310 -18.79 15.28 1.52
CA GLY A 310 -19.10 13.86 1.55
C GLY A 310 -19.05 13.26 2.96
N THR A 311 -19.29 11.95 3.04
CA THR A 311 -19.11 11.18 4.28
C THR A 311 -17.70 10.61 4.30
N TYR A 312 -16.94 10.93 5.36
CA TYR A 312 -15.56 10.49 5.52
C TYR A 312 -15.42 9.52 6.68
N THR A 313 -14.47 8.61 6.55
CA THR A 313 -13.93 7.81 7.66
C THR A 313 -12.42 7.82 7.60
N ASN A 314 -11.75 7.70 8.74
CA ASN A 314 -10.32 7.39 8.75
C ASN A 314 -10.13 5.91 8.39
N VAL A 315 -9.17 5.59 7.52
CA VAL A 315 -8.89 4.20 7.11
C VAL A 315 -7.39 3.94 7.06
N ASN A 316 -6.97 2.73 7.40
CA ASN A 316 -5.61 2.26 7.16
C ASN A 316 -5.55 1.32 5.95
N GLY A 317 -4.38 1.16 5.34
CA GLY A 317 -4.27 0.44 4.07
C GLY A 317 -4.66 -1.04 4.15
N ASN A 318 -4.28 -1.75 5.21
CA ASN A 318 -4.67 -3.17 5.37
C ASN A 318 -6.19 -3.34 5.52
N ALA A 319 -6.86 -2.42 6.23
CA ALA A 319 -8.32 -2.45 6.37
C ALA A 319 -9.01 -2.10 5.06
N ALA A 320 -8.59 -1.03 4.37
CA ALA A 320 -9.12 -0.63 3.08
C ALA A 320 -8.99 -1.76 2.04
N LEU A 321 -7.81 -2.38 1.96
CA LEU A 321 -7.56 -3.54 1.10
C LEU A 321 -8.50 -4.70 1.44
N SER A 322 -8.64 -5.04 2.72
CA SER A 322 -9.54 -6.11 3.17
C SER A 322 -11.00 -5.82 2.77
N TRP A 323 -11.45 -4.58 2.90
CA TRP A 323 -12.79 -4.16 2.50
C TRP A 323 -12.96 -4.17 0.98
N GLY A 324 -11.93 -3.82 0.21
CA GLY A 324 -11.94 -3.91 -1.25
C GLY A 324 -12.05 -5.35 -1.74
N LEU A 325 -11.38 -6.30 -1.08
CA LEU A 325 -11.55 -7.73 -1.37
C LEU A 325 -12.97 -8.24 -1.05
N ILE A 326 -13.56 -7.76 0.04
CA ILE A 326 -14.95 -8.08 0.39
C ILE A 326 -15.89 -7.51 -0.69
N ALA A 327 -15.71 -6.25 -1.06
CA ALA A 327 -16.49 -5.61 -2.11
C ALA A 327 -16.36 -6.37 -3.44
N GLY A 328 -15.15 -6.72 -3.86
CA GLY A 328 -14.90 -7.52 -5.05
C GLY A 328 -15.62 -8.87 -5.04
N ALA A 329 -15.66 -9.55 -3.89
CA ALA A 329 -16.41 -10.80 -3.73
C ALA A 329 -17.94 -10.60 -3.85
N GLN A 330 -18.47 -9.53 -3.22
CA GLN A 330 -19.89 -9.20 -3.30
C GLN A 330 -20.31 -8.83 -4.73
N LEU A 331 -19.51 -7.99 -5.41
CA LEU A 331 -19.74 -7.57 -6.80
C LEU A 331 -19.68 -8.77 -7.76
N ALA A 332 -18.83 -9.76 -7.48
CA ALA A 332 -18.75 -11.00 -8.26
C ALA A 332 -19.87 -12.01 -7.95
N GLY A 333 -20.64 -11.81 -6.87
CA GLY A 333 -21.61 -12.79 -6.38
C GLY A 333 -20.96 -14.07 -5.85
N LEU A 334 -19.71 -14.01 -5.38
CA LEU A 334 -18.93 -15.16 -4.93
C LEU A 334 -18.59 -15.10 -3.44
N PRO A 335 -18.42 -16.25 -2.76
CA PRO A 335 -17.82 -16.26 -1.43
C PRO A 335 -16.34 -15.86 -1.53
N LEU A 336 -15.89 -15.02 -0.58
CA LEU A 336 -14.48 -14.71 -0.40
C LEU A 336 -13.79 -15.82 0.41
N PHE A 337 -12.74 -16.42 -0.13
CA PHE A 337 -11.87 -17.34 0.60
C PHE A 337 -10.46 -16.75 0.72
N TYR A 338 -10.01 -16.52 1.94
CA TYR A 338 -8.69 -15.97 2.23
C TYR A 338 -7.85 -17.01 2.98
N ALA A 339 -6.71 -17.41 2.40
CA ALA A 339 -5.76 -18.32 3.04
C ALA A 339 -4.39 -17.69 3.19
N SER A 340 -3.83 -17.71 4.40
CA SER A 340 -2.52 -17.09 4.68
C SER A 340 -1.76 -17.80 5.79
N TYR A 341 -0.45 -17.64 5.80
CA TYR A 341 0.39 -17.86 6.97
C TYR A 341 0.69 -16.50 7.62
N PRO A 342 0.67 -16.37 8.96
CA PRO A 342 0.92 -15.09 9.61
C PRO A 342 2.32 -14.54 9.31
N ILE A 343 2.40 -13.37 8.67
CA ILE A 343 3.64 -12.67 8.36
C ILE A 343 3.43 -11.15 8.44
N THR A 344 4.30 -10.44 9.15
CA THR A 344 4.28 -8.96 9.20
C THR A 344 4.72 -8.38 7.85
N PRO A 345 4.05 -7.34 7.32
CA PRO A 345 2.88 -6.62 7.86
C PRO A 345 1.51 -7.12 7.36
N ALA A 346 1.43 -8.24 6.64
CA ALA A 346 0.18 -8.74 6.03
C ALA A 346 -0.81 -9.40 7.00
N SER A 347 -0.39 -9.86 8.19
CA SER A 347 -1.28 -10.54 9.16
C SER A 347 -2.53 -9.75 9.55
N GLU A 348 -2.49 -8.43 9.50
CA GLU A 348 -3.67 -7.60 9.83
C GLU A 348 -4.82 -7.78 8.83
N ILE A 349 -4.54 -8.18 7.58
CA ILE A 349 -5.58 -8.53 6.60
C ILE A 349 -6.40 -9.73 7.10
N LEU A 350 -5.73 -10.76 7.63
CA LEU A 350 -6.40 -11.91 8.25
C LEU A 350 -7.26 -11.45 9.44
N HIS A 351 -6.70 -10.62 10.33
CA HIS A 351 -7.39 -10.13 11.52
C HIS A 351 -8.64 -9.32 11.17
N GLU A 352 -8.58 -8.51 10.11
CA GLU A 352 -9.70 -7.71 9.66
C GLU A 352 -10.77 -8.59 9.01
N LEU A 353 -10.41 -9.45 8.05
CA LEU A 353 -11.34 -10.34 7.36
C LEU A 353 -12.08 -11.31 8.31
N VAL A 354 -11.43 -11.79 9.38
CA VAL A 354 -12.06 -12.66 10.39
C VAL A 354 -13.27 -11.99 11.06
N ARG A 355 -13.32 -10.66 11.15
CA ARG A 355 -14.43 -9.91 11.76
C ARG A 355 -15.66 -9.83 10.85
N HIS A 356 -15.46 -10.03 9.55
CA HIS A 356 -16.45 -9.78 8.48
C HIS A 356 -17.11 -11.05 7.94
N ARG A 357 -17.26 -12.09 8.77
CA ARG A 357 -17.93 -13.36 8.40
C ARG A 357 -19.38 -13.17 7.94
N ASN A 358 -20.01 -12.07 8.35
CA ASN A 358 -21.35 -11.67 7.92
C ASN A 358 -21.44 -11.43 6.40
N PHE A 359 -20.33 -11.16 5.71
CA PHE A 359 -20.26 -11.07 4.25
C PHE A 359 -19.92 -12.41 3.57
N GLY A 360 -20.02 -13.54 4.28
CA GLY A 360 -19.69 -14.86 3.73
C GLY A 360 -18.19 -15.14 3.62
N VAL A 361 -17.35 -14.30 4.23
CA VAL A 361 -15.88 -14.44 4.23
C VAL A 361 -15.46 -15.70 4.99
N LYS A 362 -14.62 -16.53 4.36
CA LYS A 362 -13.96 -17.67 4.97
C LYS A 362 -12.45 -17.43 5.04
N THR A 363 -11.89 -17.57 6.24
CA THR A 363 -10.45 -17.40 6.47
C THR A 363 -9.82 -18.73 6.88
N PHE A 364 -8.68 -19.06 6.30
CA PHE A 364 -7.89 -20.25 6.63
C PHE A 364 -6.46 -19.85 7.00
N GLN A 365 -6.08 -20.06 8.26
CA GLN A 365 -4.70 -19.92 8.69
C GLN A 365 -3.99 -21.26 8.46
N ALA A 366 -3.08 -21.28 7.49
CA ALA A 366 -2.33 -22.49 7.15
C ALA A 366 -1.09 -22.65 8.04
N GLU A 367 -0.46 -23.81 7.93
CA GLU A 367 0.79 -24.19 8.59
C GLU A 367 2.04 -23.50 7.99
N ASP A 368 2.00 -23.15 6.71
CA ASP A 368 3.04 -22.41 5.99
C ASP A 368 2.47 -21.70 4.73
N GLU A 369 3.32 -20.94 4.02
CA GLU A 369 2.92 -20.19 2.83
C GLU A 369 2.58 -21.06 1.62
N ILE A 370 3.15 -22.27 1.51
CA ILE A 370 2.88 -23.20 0.41
C ILE A 370 1.47 -23.77 0.57
N ALA A 371 1.15 -24.27 1.77
CA ALA A 371 -0.18 -24.75 2.14
C ALA A 371 -1.24 -23.65 2.01
N ALA A 372 -0.92 -22.41 2.43
CA ALA A 372 -1.83 -21.27 2.26
C ALA A 372 -2.15 -21.00 0.77
N ALA A 373 -1.15 -20.98 -0.11
CA ALA A 373 -1.40 -20.79 -1.54
C ALA A 373 -2.12 -21.98 -2.16
N GLY A 374 -1.79 -23.22 -1.76
CA GLY A 374 -2.48 -24.42 -2.23
C GLY A 374 -3.96 -24.43 -1.85
N ALA A 375 -4.29 -24.03 -0.62
CA ALA A 375 -5.67 -23.89 -0.16
C ALA A 375 -6.42 -22.81 -0.95
N ALA A 376 -5.80 -21.64 -1.21
CA ALA A 376 -6.39 -20.59 -2.02
C ALA A 376 -6.66 -21.06 -3.46
N LEU A 377 -5.70 -21.74 -4.10
CA LEU A 377 -5.88 -22.28 -5.44
C LEU A 377 -6.99 -23.34 -5.50
N GLY A 378 -7.06 -24.22 -4.50
CA GLY A 378 -8.14 -25.21 -4.38
C GLY A 378 -9.52 -24.55 -4.21
N ALA A 379 -9.60 -23.46 -3.45
CA ALA A 379 -10.83 -22.68 -3.30
C ALA A 379 -11.23 -21.97 -4.61
N ALA A 380 -10.27 -21.51 -5.41
CA ALA A 380 -10.52 -20.96 -6.74
C ALA A 380 -11.07 -22.04 -7.68
N PHE A 381 -10.48 -23.24 -7.67
CA PHE A 381 -11.05 -24.35 -8.42
C PHE A 381 -12.49 -24.67 -7.99
N ALA A 382 -12.81 -24.54 -6.70
CA ALA A 382 -14.13 -24.80 -6.13
C ALA A 382 -15.15 -23.66 -6.28
N GLY A 383 -14.82 -22.55 -6.97
CA GLY A 383 -15.77 -21.46 -7.23
C GLY A 383 -15.77 -20.31 -6.22
N SER A 384 -14.72 -20.16 -5.40
CA SER A 384 -14.58 -19.00 -4.51
C SER A 384 -13.68 -17.94 -5.15
N LEU A 385 -13.98 -16.66 -4.92
CA LEU A 385 -13.00 -15.61 -5.15
C LEU A 385 -11.89 -15.79 -4.10
N SER A 386 -10.73 -16.25 -4.56
CA SER A 386 -9.71 -16.78 -3.66
C SER A 386 -8.51 -15.85 -3.57
N VAL A 387 -8.06 -15.64 -2.34
CA VAL A 387 -7.01 -14.68 -2.03
C VAL A 387 -5.98 -15.31 -1.10
N THR A 388 -4.72 -15.01 -1.31
CA THR A 388 -3.65 -15.30 -0.33
C THR A 388 -2.85 -14.04 -0.04
N GLY A 389 -2.63 -13.75 1.25
CA GLY A 389 -1.82 -12.61 1.68
C GLY A 389 -0.44 -13.04 2.18
N THR A 390 0.57 -12.22 1.91
CA THR A 390 1.98 -12.51 2.22
C THR A 390 2.88 -11.27 2.21
N SER A 391 4.18 -11.49 2.33
CA SER A 391 5.26 -10.52 2.09
C SER A 391 6.43 -11.24 1.35
N GLY A 392 7.48 -10.54 0.93
CA GLY A 392 8.58 -11.08 0.09
C GLY A 392 9.05 -12.52 0.34
N PRO A 393 9.38 -12.95 1.59
CA PRO A 393 9.78 -14.33 1.86
C PRO A 393 8.69 -15.35 1.53
N GLY A 394 7.46 -15.03 1.89
CA GLY A 394 6.31 -15.88 1.62
C GLY A 394 5.91 -15.86 0.15
N LEU A 395 6.07 -14.73 -0.55
CA LEU A 395 5.90 -14.68 -2.01
C LEU A 395 6.88 -15.63 -2.71
N SER A 396 8.13 -15.70 -2.24
CA SER A 396 9.14 -16.63 -2.74
C SER A 396 8.70 -18.09 -2.59
N LEU A 397 8.14 -18.46 -1.44
CA LEU A 397 7.63 -19.83 -1.19
C LEU A 397 6.38 -20.16 -2.03
N LYS A 398 5.56 -19.16 -2.35
CA LYS A 398 4.33 -19.34 -3.15
C LYS A 398 4.57 -19.47 -4.65
N GLY A 399 5.80 -19.20 -5.13
CA GLY A 399 6.11 -19.11 -6.56
C GLY A 399 5.69 -20.34 -7.38
N GLU A 400 5.87 -21.56 -6.84
CA GLU A 400 5.44 -22.79 -7.51
C GLU A 400 3.92 -22.87 -7.66
N THR A 401 3.16 -22.62 -6.58
CA THR A 401 1.70 -22.65 -6.60
C THR A 401 1.11 -21.55 -7.48
N ILE A 402 1.74 -20.37 -7.53
CA ILE A 402 1.34 -19.29 -8.43
C ILE A 402 1.58 -19.70 -9.90
N SER A 403 2.70 -20.36 -10.20
CA SER A 403 2.95 -20.94 -11.53
C SER A 403 1.87 -21.97 -11.91
N LEU A 404 1.46 -22.83 -10.96
CA LEU A 404 0.36 -23.77 -11.15
C LEU A 404 -0.99 -23.05 -11.37
N ALA A 405 -1.27 -21.96 -10.66
CA ALA A 405 -2.48 -21.16 -10.83
C ALA A 405 -2.55 -20.52 -12.24
N LEU A 406 -1.41 -20.06 -12.77
CA LEU A 406 -1.32 -19.58 -14.15
C LEU A 406 -1.55 -20.72 -15.14
N MET A 407 -0.88 -21.86 -14.93
CA MET A 407 -0.98 -23.04 -15.81
C MET A 407 -2.40 -23.62 -15.86
N THR A 408 -3.12 -23.55 -14.73
CA THR A 408 -4.52 -23.97 -14.64
C THR A 408 -5.52 -22.88 -15.00
N GLU A 409 -5.04 -21.65 -15.23
CA GLU A 409 -5.82 -20.46 -15.58
C GLU A 409 -6.99 -20.24 -14.59
N LEU A 410 -6.68 -20.19 -13.30
CA LEU A 410 -7.66 -19.97 -12.23
C LEU A 410 -7.56 -18.55 -11.64
N PRO A 411 -8.70 -17.94 -11.25
CA PRO A 411 -8.74 -16.59 -10.70
C PRO A 411 -8.26 -16.61 -9.24
N MET A 412 -7.13 -15.96 -8.96
CA MET A 412 -6.57 -15.88 -7.62
C MET A 412 -5.87 -14.54 -7.40
N VAL A 413 -6.14 -13.86 -6.29
CA VAL A 413 -5.42 -12.63 -5.93
C VAL A 413 -4.32 -12.95 -4.91
N ILE A 414 -3.10 -12.53 -5.20
CA ILE A 414 -1.95 -12.65 -4.31
C ILE A 414 -1.63 -11.25 -3.80
N VAL A 415 -1.86 -11.02 -2.52
CA VAL A 415 -1.56 -9.75 -1.87
C VAL A 415 -0.16 -9.84 -1.27
N ASP A 416 0.78 -9.10 -1.83
CA ASP A 416 2.14 -8.97 -1.32
C ASP A 416 2.30 -7.60 -0.65
N VAL A 417 2.35 -7.59 0.68
CA VAL A 417 2.61 -6.38 1.45
C VAL A 417 4.10 -6.31 1.70
N GLN A 418 4.80 -5.59 0.84
CA GLN A 418 6.26 -5.53 0.81
C GLN A 418 6.86 -4.96 2.10
N ARG A 419 8.05 -5.46 2.45
CA ARG A 419 8.84 -5.04 3.62
C ARG A 419 10.32 -5.14 3.29
N GLY A 420 11.20 -4.55 4.10
CA GLY A 420 12.64 -4.58 3.86
C GLY A 420 13.20 -5.99 3.71
N GLY A 421 13.91 -6.25 2.61
CA GLY A 421 14.59 -7.51 2.32
C GLY A 421 16.12 -7.41 2.49
N PRO A 422 16.89 -8.38 1.95
CA PRO A 422 16.49 -9.70 1.47
C PRO A 422 16.31 -10.72 2.63
N SER A 423 15.83 -11.92 2.31
CA SER A 423 15.55 -12.98 3.31
C SER A 423 14.61 -12.46 4.42
N THR A 424 14.89 -12.68 5.70
CA THR A 424 14.09 -12.09 6.79
C THR A 424 14.03 -10.57 6.71
N GLY A 425 15.14 -9.94 6.32
CA GLY A 425 15.29 -8.50 6.16
C GLY A 425 14.89 -7.68 7.39
N LEU A 426 14.06 -6.66 7.17
CA LEU A 426 13.56 -5.71 8.16
C LEU A 426 12.02 -5.77 8.22
N PRO A 427 11.42 -6.72 8.97
CA PRO A 427 9.98 -6.99 8.88
C PRO A 427 9.05 -5.82 9.19
N THR A 428 9.51 -4.83 9.94
CA THR A 428 8.74 -3.65 10.37
C THR A 428 9.06 -2.40 9.56
N LYS A 429 9.90 -2.50 8.53
CA LYS A 429 10.32 -1.35 7.72
C LYS A 429 9.78 -1.43 6.29
N PRO A 430 9.29 -0.31 5.73
CA PRO A 430 8.81 -0.27 4.36
C PRO A 430 9.97 -0.38 3.37
N GLU A 431 9.73 -1.09 2.28
CA GLU A 431 10.61 -1.20 1.12
C GLU A 431 9.75 -1.66 -0.08
N GLN A 432 10.20 -1.38 -1.30
CA GLN A 432 9.49 -1.75 -2.53
C GLN A 432 10.37 -2.66 -3.41
N SER A 433 10.97 -3.67 -2.79
CA SER A 433 12.02 -4.51 -3.38
C SER A 433 11.52 -5.79 -4.03
N ASP A 434 10.21 -6.02 -4.09
CA ASP A 434 9.68 -7.32 -4.53
C ASP A 434 9.12 -7.27 -5.97
N LEU A 435 9.22 -6.14 -6.67
CA LEU A 435 8.69 -5.99 -8.05
C LEU A 435 9.26 -7.02 -9.03
N PHE A 436 10.56 -7.30 -9.01
CA PHE A 436 11.15 -8.35 -9.85
C PHE A 436 10.67 -9.75 -9.47
N LEU A 437 10.50 -10.02 -8.17
CA LEU A 437 9.95 -11.31 -7.70
C LEU A 437 8.49 -11.45 -8.16
N ALA A 438 7.71 -10.37 -8.11
CA ALA A 438 6.33 -10.33 -8.57
C ALA A 438 6.22 -10.50 -10.09
N VAL A 439 7.08 -9.86 -10.88
CA VAL A 439 6.98 -9.89 -12.35
C VAL A 439 7.68 -11.11 -12.94
N TRP A 440 8.87 -11.49 -12.46
CA TRP A 440 9.74 -12.51 -13.08
C TRP A 440 10.17 -13.65 -12.13
N GLY A 441 9.63 -13.73 -10.92
CA GLY A 441 10.07 -14.68 -9.89
C GLY A 441 9.63 -16.13 -10.04
N ARG A 442 9.10 -16.53 -11.20
CA ARG A 442 8.52 -17.86 -11.45
C ARG A 442 9.28 -18.58 -12.57
N HIS A 443 9.19 -19.91 -12.57
CA HIS A 443 9.85 -20.73 -13.59
C HIS A 443 9.07 -20.77 -14.90
N GLY A 444 9.79 -20.84 -16.03
CA GLY A 444 9.21 -20.84 -17.37
C GLY A 444 8.58 -19.50 -17.77
N GLU A 445 8.03 -19.44 -18.98
CA GLU A 445 7.30 -18.26 -19.48
C GLU A 445 5.96 -18.11 -18.74
N SER A 446 5.99 -17.31 -17.69
CA SER A 446 4.90 -17.23 -16.69
C SER A 446 4.47 -15.79 -16.38
N PRO A 447 4.00 -15.04 -17.39
CA PRO A 447 3.59 -13.64 -17.22
C PRO A 447 2.35 -13.55 -16.33
N LEU A 448 2.28 -12.50 -15.52
CA LEU A 448 1.14 -12.21 -14.64
C LEU A 448 0.78 -10.72 -14.67
N PRO A 449 -0.50 -10.39 -14.41
CA PRO A 449 -0.88 -9.04 -14.07
C PRO A 449 -0.32 -8.65 -12.69
N VAL A 450 0.31 -7.49 -12.59
CA VAL A 450 0.86 -6.94 -11.36
C VAL A 450 0.39 -5.50 -11.19
N LEU A 451 -0.28 -5.22 -10.07
CA LEU A 451 -0.78 -3.90 -9.69
C LEU A 451 -0.11 -3.43 -8.41
N ALA A 452 -0.07 -2.12 -8.16
CA ALA A 452 0.34 -1.56 -6.87
C ALA A 452 -0.66 -0.54 -6.33
N ALA A 453 -1.01 -0.68 -5.05
CA ALA A 453 -1.70 0.36 -4.30
C ALA A 453 -0.72 1.49 -3.97
N SER A 454 -1.20 2.73 -3.92
CA SER A 454 -0.34 3.92 -3.76
C SER A 454 -0.65 4.78 -2.54
N SER A 455 -1.81 4.58 -1.92
CA SER A 455 -2.19 5.19 -0.65
C SER A 455 -3.08 4.24 0.15
N PRO A 456 -3.29 4.47 1.46
CA PRO A 456 -4.21 3.70 2.27
C PRO A 456 -5.62 3.58 1.67
N SER A 457 -6.23 4.66 1.17
CA SER A 457 -7.57 4.61 0.57
C SER A 457 -7.59 3.95 -0.81
N ASP A 458 -6.57 4.19 -1.65
CA ASP A 458 -6.41 3.57 -2.97
C ASP A 458 -6.36 2.04 -2.90
N ALA A 459 -5.91 1.48 -1.76
CA ALA A 459 -5.86 0.04 -1.55
C ALA A 459 -7.25 -0.64 -1.65
N PHE A 460 -8.35 0.09 -1.38
CA PHE A 460 -9.72 -0.42 -1.58
C PHE A 460 -10.01 -0.63 -3.08
N GLU A 461 -9.79 0.41 -3.89
CA GLU A 461 -10.06 0.38 -5.34
C GLU A 461 -9.15 -0.60 -6.08
N VAL A 462 -7.86 -0.64 -5.72
CA VAL A 462 -6.89 -1.55 -6.34
C VAL A 462 -7.20 -3.01 -6.02
N ALA A 463 -7.75 -3.30 -4.84
CA ALA A 463 -8.21 -4.64 -4.51
C ALA A 463 -9.40 -5.08 -5.38
N ILE A 464 -10.38 -4.19 -5.60
CA ILE A 464 -11.50 -4.45 -6.53
C ILE A 464 -10.97 -4.68 -7.95
N GLU A 465 -10.05 -3.84 -8.41
CA GLU A 465 -9.43 -3.97 -9.73
C GLU A 465 -8.67 -5.30 -9.89
N ALA A 466 -7.92 -5.72 -8.87
CA ALA A 466 -7.25 -7.02 -8.88
C ALA A 466 -8.26 -8.18 -8.97
N CYS A 467 -9.38 -8.10 -8.25
CA CYS A 467 -10.47 -9.07 -8.36
C CYS A 467 -11.08 -9.08 -9.77
N ARG A 468 -11.34 -7.91 -10.36
CA ARG A 468 -11.88 -7.77 -11.71
C ARG A 468 -10.96 -8.41 -12.74
N LEU A 469 -9.66 -8.11 -12.71
CA LEU A 469 -8.69 -8.68 -13.63
C LEU A 469 -8.55 -10.20 -13.45
N ALA A 470 -8.50 -10.68 -12.20
CA ALA A 470 -8.38 -12.10 -11.92
C ALA A 470 -9.58 -12.89 -12.49
N LEU A 471 -10.79 -12.38 -12.29
CA LEU A 471 -12.03 -12.99 -12.77
C LEU A 471 -12.18 -12.86 -14.29
N LYS A 472 -12.04 -11.66 -14.85
CA LYS A 472 -12.25 -11.40 -16.29
C LYS A 472 -11.26 -12.16 -17.18
N TYR A 473 -10.00 -12.26 -16.77
CA TYR A 473 -8.95 -12.90 -17.56
C TYR A 473 -8.57 -14.31 -17.07
N MET A 474 -9.27 -14.83 -16.05
CA MET A 474 -9.04 -16.17 -15.50
C MET A 474 -7.56 -16.45 -15.27
N THR A 475 -6.94 -15.63 -14.43
CA THR A 475 -5.49 -15.66 -14.16
C THR A 475 -5.20 -15.23 -12.73
N PRO A 476 -4.11 -15.71 -12.11
CA PRO A 476 -3.64 -15.12 -10.87
C PRO A 476 -3.18 -13.68 -11.10
N VAL A 477 -3.42 -12.79 -10.13
CA VAL A 477 -3.04 -11.37 -10.13
C VAL A 477 -2.27 -11.06 -8.86
N ILE A 478 -1.12 -10.40 -8.98
CA ILE A 478 -0.36 -9.92 -7.82
C ILE A 478 -0.75 -8.46 -7.54
N LEU A 479 -1.18 -8.20 -6.32
CA LEU A 479 -1.43 -6.86 -5.79
C LEU A 479 -0.32 -6.52 -4.79
N LEU A 480 0.50 -5.55 -5.16
CA LEU A 480 1.56 -5.01 -4.33
C LEU A 480 1.03 -3.90 -3.43
N SER A 481 1.34 -4.03 -2.15
CA SER A 481 1.28 -2.96 -1.16
C SER A 481 2.65 -2.89 -0.48
N ASP A 482 2.81 -2.07 0.55
CA ASP A 482 4.03 -2.03 1.35
C ASP A 482 3.72 -1.65 2.79
N GLY A 483 4.70 -1.83 3.69
CA GLY A 483 4.55 -1.54 5.11
C GLY A 483 4.12 -0.10 5.42
N TYR A 484 4.42 0.85 4.53
CA TYR A 484 4.02 2.25 4.70
C TYR A 484 2.53 2.43 4.43
N ILE A 485 2.02 1.93 3.30
CA ILE A 485 0.57 1.95 2.99
C ILE A 485 -0.23 1.12 3.99
N ALA A 486 0.25 -0.09 4.28
CA ALA A 486 -0.45 -1.06 5.10
C ALA A 486 -0.78 -0.55 6.51
N THR A 487 0.12 0.25 7.08
CA THR A 487 0.00 0.76 8.46
C THR A 487 -0.34 2.25 8.53
N GLY A 488 -0.05 3.01 7.47
CA GLY A 488 -0.46 4.40 7.33
C GLY A 488 -1.97 4.54 7.28
N SER A 489 -2.43 5.76 7.60
CA SER A 489 -3.86 6.12 7.62
C SER A 489 -4.05 7.51 7.04
N GLU A 490 -5.17 7.70 6.36
CA GLU A 490 -5.61 8.97 5.78
C GLU A 490 -7.15 9.08 5.85
N PRO A 491 -7.71 10.30 5.76
CA PRO A 491 -9.14 10.49 5.59
C PRO A 491 -9.60 9.90 4.25
N TRP A 492 -10.61 9.05 4.31
CA TRP A 492 -11.17 8.41 3.14
C TRP A 492 -12.62 8.82 2.96
N ARG A 493 -12.90 9.46 1.82
CA ARG A 493 -14.27 9.70 1.35
C ARG A 493 -14.87 8.37 0.96
N LEU A 494 -15.97 7.98 1.59
CA LEU A 494 -16.63 6.72 1.29
C LEU A 494 -17.07 6.69 -0.18
N PRO A 495 -16.79 5.60 -0.92
CA PRO A 495 -17.17 5.48 -2.31
C PRO A 495 -18.69 5.35 -2.44
N ASP A 496 -19.20 5.75 -3.59
CA ASP A 496 -20.58 5.42 -3.97
C ASP A 496 -20.65 3.95 -4.36
N MET A 497 -21.38 3.16 -3.57
CA MET A 497 -21.50 1.72 -3.77
C MET A 497 -22.20 1.37 -5.09
N ASP A 498 -23.09 2.24 -5.57
CA ASP A 498 -23.81 2.03 -6.84
C ASP A 498 -22.94 2.36 -8.06
N ALA A 499 -21.82 3.07 -7.86
CA ALA A 499 -20.85 3.40 -8.91
C ALA A 499 -19.75 2.33 -9.10
N LEU A 500 -19.71 1.31 -8.22
CA LEU A 500 -18.72 0.24 -8.32
C LEU A 500 -18.97 -0.64 -9.55
N PRO A 501 -17.92 -1.17 -10.20
CA PRO A 501 -18.05 -1.97 -11.40
C PRO A 501 -18.72 -3.32 -11.14
N ASP A 502 -19.39 -3.85 -12.17
CA ASP A 502 -19.88 -5.24 -12.15
C ASP A 502 -18.72 -6.22 -12.35
N LEU A 503 -18.59 -7.20 -11.45
CA LEU A 503 -17.55 -8.23 -11.46
C LEU A 503 -18.14 -9.63 -11.66
N ALA A 504 -19.38 -9.75 -12.18
CA ALA A 504 -20.10 -11.01 -12.35
C ALA A 504 -19.18 -12.17 -12.77
N ALA A 505 -19.16 -13.22 -11.95
CA ALA A 505 -18.25 -14.33 -12.14
C ALA A 505 -18.52 -15.07 -13.47
N PRO A 506 -17.48 -15.40 -14.26
CA PRO A 506 -17.63 -16.09 -15.55
C PRO A 506 -17.85 -17.60 -15.39
N LEU A 507 -18.77 -17.99 -14.52
CA LEU A 507 -19.10 -19.39 -14.24
C LEU A 507 -19.80 -20.04 -15.45
N ALA A 508 -19.29 -21.19 -15.87
CA ALA A 508 -19.90 -21.99 -16.92
C ALA A 508 -21.22 -22.60 -16.42
N SER A 509 -22.28 -22.44 -17.20
CA SER A 509 -23.62 -22.96 -16.89
C SER A 509 -23.97 -24.26 -17.62
N GLY A 510 -23.14 -24.69 -18.57
CA GLY A 510 -23.34 -25.93 -19.33
C GLY A 510 -22.25 -26.17 -20.39
N PRO A 511 -22.32 -27.30 -21.11
CA PRO A 511 -21.38 -27.65 -22.18
C PRO A 511 -21.26 -26.54 -23.22
N ASN A 512 -20.04 -26.31 -23.72
CA ASN A 512 -19.73 -25.26 -24.69
C ASN A 512 -19.42 -25.80 -26.10
N ALA A 513 -19.50 -27.12 -26.30
CA ALA A 513 -19.30 -27.76 -27.60
C ALA A 513 -20.22 -28.97 -27.77
N GLY A 514 -21.48 -28.70 -28.15
CA GLY A 514 -22.50 -29.74 -28.28
C GLY A 514 -22.86 -30.32 -26.91
N ASP A 515 -22.63 -31.61 -26.73
CA ASP A 515 -22.84 -32.35 -25.48
C ASP A 515 -21.58 -32.42 -24.59
N ARG A 516 -20.46 -31.83 -25.04
CA ARG A 516 -19.17 -31.87 -24.33
C ARG A 516 -18.75 -30.49 -23.83
N PHE A 517 -18.06 -30.50 -22.69
CA PHE A 517 -17.38 -29.33 -22.16
C PHE A 517 -15.89 -29.35 -22.55
N LEU A 518 -15.44 -28.29 -23.21
CA LEU A 518 -14.06 -28.08 -23.66
C LEU A 518 -13.42 -26.99 -22.78
N PRO A 519 -12.59 -27.37 -21.80
CA PRO A 519 -12.10 -26.46 -20.76
C PRO A 519 -11.11 -25.40 -21.24
N TYR A 520 -10.58 -25.51 -22.46
CA TYR A 520 -9.67 -24.53 -23.06
C TYR A 520 -10.25 -23.94 -24.37
N LEU A 521 -11.56 -24.11 -24.61
CA LEU A 521 -12.26 -23.33 -25.61
C LEU A 521 -12.48 -21.92 -25.05
N ARG A 522 -11.56 -21.01 -25.41
CA ARG A 522 -11.45 -19.69 -24.81
C ARG A 522 -12.39 -18.67 -25.44
N ASP A 523 -12.70 -17.66 -24.66
CA ASP A 523 -13.27 -16.42 -25.16
C ASP A 523 -12.25 -15.69 -26.07
N ILE A 524 -12.69 -15.16 -27.21
CA ILE A 524 -11.78 -14.60 -28.22
C ILE A 524 -11.25 -13.21 -27.84
N GLU A 525 -11.99 -12.46 -27.01
CA GLU A 525 -11.61 -11.10 -26.62
C GLU A 525 -10.64 -11.13 -25.45
N THR A 526 -10.89 -11.98 -24.47
CA THR A 526 -10.12 -12.06 -23.23
C THR A 526 -9.09 -13.19 -23.23
N MET A 527 -9.21 -14.17 -24.13
CA MET A 527 -8.49 -15.46 -24.06
C MET A 527 -8.72 -16.21 -22.74
N ALA A 528 -9.75 -15.86 -21.98
CA ALA A 528 -10.09 -16.56 -20.75
C ALA A 528 -10.73 -17.91 -21.05
N ARG A 529 -10.35 -18.92 -20.27
CA ARG A 529 -11.07 -20.20 -20.28
C ARG A 529 -12.42 -20.08 -19.56
N PRO A 530 -13.41 -20.91 -19.91
CA PRO A 530 -14.63 -21.04 -19.10
C PRO A 530 -14.31 -21.60 -17.71
N TRP A 531 -14.95 -21.03 -16.68
CA TRP A 531 -14.80 -21.49 -15.30
C TRP A 531 -15.92 -22.45 -14.90
N ALA A 532 -15.67 -23.75 -15.02
CA ALA A 532 -16.57 -24.76 -14.50
C ALA A 532 -16.18 -25.14 -13.06
N ILE A 533 -17.16 -25.21 -12.16
CA ILE A 533 -16.95 -25.64 -10.78
C ILE A 533 -17.32 -27.13 -10.61
N PRO A 534 -16.68 -27.87 -9.69
CA PRO A 534 -16.99 -29.27 -9.44
C PRO A 534 -18.44 -29.50 -9.02
N GLY A 535 -19.01 -30.62 -9.49
CA GLY A 535 -20.34 -31.08 -9.10
C GLY A 535 -21.48 -30.71 -10.06
N ILE A 536 -21.18 -30.00 -11.17
CA ILE A 536 -22.16 -29.69 -12.22
C ILE A 536 -22.11 -30.78 -13.30
N PRO A 537 -23.21 -31.54 -13.53
CA PRO A 537 -23.27 -32.56 -14.58
C PRO A 537 -22.99 -31.99 -15.97
N GLY A 538 -22.19 -32.68 -16.77
CA GLY A 538 -21.83 -32.27 -18.14
C GLY A 538 -20.69 -31.26 -18.23
N LEU A 539 -20.14 -30.82 -17.09
CA LEU A 539 -18.98 -29.94 -17.00
C LEU A 539 -17.73 -30.64 -16.46
N GLU A 540 -17.70 -31.97 -16.48
CA GLU A 540 -16.58 -32.76 -15.97
C GLU A 540 -15.30 -32.44 -16.75
N HIS A 541 -14.25 -32.01 -16.06
CA HIS A 541 -12.98 -31.65 -16.69
C HIS A 541 -11.80 -31.83 -15.75
N ARG A 542 -10.58 -31.76 -16.31
CA ARG A 542 -9.33 -31.87 -15.56
C ARG A 542 -8.40 -30.71 -15.88
N VAL A 543 -8.07 -29.92 -14.87
CA VAL A 543 -6.97 -28.96 -14.90
C VAL A 543 -5.80 -29.49 -14.06
N GLY A 544 -4.58 -29.12 -14.41
CA GLY A 544 -3.37 -29.52 -13.69
C GLY A 544 -2.13 -28.89 -14.31
N GLY A 545 -0.97 -29.11 -13.71
CA GLY A 545 0.28 -28.42 -14.08
C GLY A 545 1.00 -28.90 -15.34
N LEU A 546 0.59 -30.01 -15.95
CA LEU A 546 1.15 -30.46 -17.23
C LEU A 546 0.58 -29.66 -18.39
N GLU A 547 1.41 -29.41 -19.41
CA GLU A 547 1.00 -28.71 -20.64
C GLU A 547 -0.26 -29.33 -21.26
N LYS A 548 -1.14 -28.45 -21.73
CA LYS A 548 -2.48 -28.80 -22.19
C LYS A 548 -2.64 -28.57 -23.67
N GLU A 549 -3.32 -29.51 -24.32
CA GLU A 549 -3.79 -29.32 -25.68
C GLU A 549 -4.81 -28.17 -25.73
N GLU A 550 -4.66 -27.29 -26.71
CA GLU A 550 -5.62 -26.24 -26.99
C GLU A 550 -7.04 -26.82 -27.12
N VAL A 551 -8.05 -26.08 -26.67
CA VAL A 551 -9.47 -26.47 -26.68
C VAL A 551 -9.80 -27.60 -25.70
N THR A 552 -9.19 -28.79 -25.85
CA THR A 552 -9.61 -30.01 -25.13
C THR A 552 -9.12 -30.09 -23.70
N GLY A 553 -7.95 -29.51 -23.38
CA GLY A 553 -7.33 -29.64 -22.06
C GLY A 553 -6.71 -31.00 -21.74
N ASN A 554 -6.54 -31.86 -22.75
CA ASN A 554 -5.76 -33.09 -22.61
C ASN A 554 -4.28 -32.79 -22.39
N VAL A 555 -3.53 -33.73 -21.82
CA VAL A 555 -2.07 -33.55 -21.70
C VAL A 555 -1.44 -33.61 -23.09
N SER A 556 -0.61 -32.63 -23.42
CA SER A 556 0.10 -32.58 -24.70
C SER A 556 1.59 -32.32 -24.49
N TYR A 557 2.42 -33.04 -25.24
CA TYR A 557 3.87 -32.82 -25.34
C TYR A 557 4.27 -32.40 -26.76
N ASP A 558 3.28 -32.08 -27.61
CA ASP A 558 3.54 -31.63 -28.97
C ASP A 558 4.25 -30.27 -28.96
N PRO A 559 5.39 -30.11 -29.66
CA PRO A 559 6.14 -28.86 -29.65
C PRO A 559 5.36 -27.65 -30.18
N ALA A 560 4.53 -27.83 -31.21
CA ALA A 560 3.76 -26.74 -31.78
C ALA A 560 2.62 -26.32 -30.84
N ASN A 561 1.97 -27.27 -30.19
CA ASN A 561 1.00 -26.98 -29.13
C ASN A 561 1.64 -26.23 -27.96
N HIS A 562 2.84 -26.62 -27.52
CA HIS A 562 3.52 -25.95 -26.41
C HIS A 562 3.86 -24.48 -26.75
N GLN A 563 4.36 -24.21 -27.96
CA GLN A 563 4.59 -22.85 -28.44
C GLN A 563 3.28 -22.05 -28.45
N LEU A 564 2.23 -22.61 -29.08
CA LEU A 564 0.92 -21.96 -29.17
C LEU A 564 0.34 -21.61 -27.79
N MET A 565 0.34 -22.56 -26.85
CA MET A 565 -0.23 -22.34 -25.53
C MET A 565 0.61 -21.38 -24.69
N THR A 566 1.93 -21.34 -24.91
CA THR A 566 2.81 -20.33 -24.32
C THR A 566 2.49 -18.94 -24.85
N ASP A 567 2.38 -18.80 -26.17
CA ASP A 567 2.01 -17.54 -26.82
C ASP A 567 0.63 -17.06 -26.38
N VAL A 568 -0.37 -17.96 -26.30
CA VAL A 568 -1.73 -17.63 -25.84
C VAL A 568 -1.72 -17.10 -24.41
N ARG A 569 -0.98 -17.72 -23.49
CA ARG A 569 -0.87 -17.23 -22.10
C ARG A 569 -0.20 -15.85 -22.07
N ALA A 570 0.84 -15.64 -22.86
CA ALA A 570 1.50 -14.33 -22.96
C ALA A 570 0.59 -13.25 -23.57
N TRP A 571 -0.10 -13.57 -24.67
CA TRP A 571 -1.05 -12.68 -25.33
C TRP A 571 -2.22 -12.32 -24.42
N LYS A 572 -2.74 -13.29 -23.66
CA LYS A 572 -3.80 -13.05 -22.66
C LYS A 572 -3.40 -11.95 -21.68
N ILE A 573 -2.20 -12.04 -21.11
CA ILE A 573 -1.71 -11.04 -20.16
C ILE A 573 -1.41 -9.71 -20.83
N ALA A 574 -0.75 -9.72 -21.99
CA ALA A 574 -0.44 -8.49 -22.72
C ALA A 574 -1.71 -7.73 -23.15
N ASN A 575 -2.77 -8.45 -23.53
CA ASN A 575 -4.03 -7.86 -23.98
C ASN A 575 -4.78 -7.09 -22.87
N ILE A 576 -4.46 -7.32 -21.59
CA ILE A 576 -5.00 -6.54 -20.47
C ILE A 576 -4.67 -5.05 -20.64
N ALA A 577 -3.56 -4.70 -21.30
CA ALA A 577 -3.19 -3.31 -21.58
C ALA A 577 -4.27 -2.52 -22.36
N ASN A 578 -5.14 -3.21 -23.11
CA ASN A 578 -6.24 -2.61 -23.87
C ASN A 578 -7.52 -2.37 -23.02
N ASP A 579 -7.57 -2.93 -21.82
CA ASP A 579 -8.73 -2.90 -20.91
C ASP A 579 -8.46 -2.11 -19.62
N ILE A 580 -7.23 -1.59 -19.47
CA ILE A 580 -6.83 -0.78 -18.32
C ILE A 580 -6.74 0.70 -18.74
N PRO A 581 -6.98 1.64 -17.81
CA PRO A 581 -6.87 3.06 -18.10
C PRO A 581 -5.47 3.48 -18.55
N ASP A 582 -5.43 4.49 -19.41
CA ASP A 582 -4.22 5.20 -19.78
C ASP A 582 -3.55 5.86 -18.57
N VAL A 583 -2.22 6.01 -18.63
CA VAL A 583 -1.48 6.80 -17.63
C VAL A 583 -1.87 8.27 -17.77
N GLU A 584 -2.43 8.83 -16.70
CA GLU A 584 -2.66 10.25 -16.54
C GLU A 584 -1.38 10.93 -16.02
N VAL A 585 -1.08 12.11 -16.58
CA VAL A 585 0.10 12.88 -16.23
C VAL A 585 -0.33 14.26 -15.77
N ASP A 586 0.18 14.68 -14.61
CA ASP A 586 0.02 16.02 -14.10
C ASP A 586 1.13 16.90 -14.68
N ASP A 587 0.81 17.63 -15.75
CA ASP A 587 1.72 18.53 -16.47
C ASP A 587 0.98 19.81 -16.93
N PRO A 588 0.73 20.76 -16.02
CA PRO A 588 -0.04 21.97 -16.34
C PRO A 588 0.69 22.94 -17.27
N ASP A 589 2.03 22.98 -17.21
CA ASP A 589 2.85 24.03 -17.83
C ASP A 589 3.73 23.52 -18.99
N GLY A 590 3.72 22.22 -19.28
CA GLY A 590 4.59 21.59 -20.28
C GLY A 590 6.02 21.46 -19.77
N ALA A 591 6.32 20.37 -19.08
CA ALA A 591 7.60 20.14 -18.45
C ALA A 591 8.59 19.33 -19.32
N ASP A 592 9.89 19.57 -19.12
CA ASP A 592 10.96 18.76 -19.74
C ASP A 592 11.25 17.47 -18.94
N LEU A 593 10.92 17.45 -17.65
CA LEU A 593 11.19 16.37 -16.71
C LEU A 593 9.88 15.74 -16.23
N LEU A 594 9.77 14.42 -16.36
CA LEU A 594 8.69 13.63 -15.74
C LEU A 594 9.23 12.90 -14.52
N VAL A 595 8.58 13.05 -13.36
CA VAL A 595 8.80 12.20 -12.20
C VAL A 595 7.77 11.08 -12.19
N LEU A 596 8.22 9.86 -12.45
CA LEU A 596 7.37 8.68 -12.54
C LEU A 596 7.46 7.88 -11.23
N SER A 597 6.32 7.65 -10.60
CA SER A 597 6.22 6.98 -9.29
C SER A 597 5.31 5.76 -9.32
N TRP A 598 5.49 4.88 -8.33
CA TRP A 598 4.63 3.73 -8.09
C TRP A 598 4.58 3.37 -6.61
N GLY A 599 3.49 2.74 -6.18
CA GLY A 599 3.29 2.38 -4.78
C GLY A 599 3.33 3.59 -3.83
N SER A 600 3.82 3.38 -2.60
CA SER A 600 3.93 4.43 -1.55
C SER A 600 4.79 5.64 -1.88
N THR A 601 5.68 5.56 -2.88
CA THR A 601 6.52 6.71 -3.28
C THR A 601 5.69 7.85 -3.87
N PHE A 602 4.50 7.55 -4.39
CA PHE A 602 3.59 8.53 -4.99
C PHE A 602 3.34 9.74 -4.09
N SER A 603 3.06 9.50 -2.81
CA SER A 603 2.79 10.58 -1.84
C SER A 603 3.93 11.58 -1.73
N ALA A 604 5.17 11.09 -1.59
CA ALA A 604 6.36 11.92 -1.50
C ALA A 604 6.66 12.62 -2.82
N VAL A 605 6.40 11.95 -3.95
CA VAL A 605 6.59 12.54 -5.29
C VAL A 605 5.63 13.68 -5.54
N ARG A 606 4.33 13.51 -5.26
CA ARG A 606 3.34 14.59 -5.41
C ARG A 606 3.72 15.81 -4.58
N ALA A 607 4.09 15.59 -3.31
CA ALA A 607 4.49 16.67 -2.41
C ALA A 607 5.81 17.34 -2.84
N GLY A 608 6.83 16.56 -3.22
CA GLY A 608 8.13 17.07 -3.67
C GLY A 608 8.06 17.85 -4.98
N VAL A 609 7.23 17.40 -5.93
CA VAL A 609 6.94 18.13 -7.17
C VAL A 609 6.23 19.45 -6.88
N GLY A 610 5.25 19.46 -5.96
CA GLY A 610 4.64 20.70 -5.48
C GLY A 610 5.68 21.68 -4.90
N ASN A 611 6.60 21.18 -4.05
CA ASN A 611 7.69 21.97 -3.49
C ASN A 611 8.64 22.53 -4.57
N ALA A 612 8.99 21.74 -5.58
CA ALA A 612 9.87 22.17 -6.67
C ALA A 612 9.17 23.21 -7.57
N ARG A 613 7.89 23.02 -7.89
CA ARG A 613 7.09 24.00 -8.65
C ARG A 613 6.95 25.33 -7.92
N ASN A 614 6.77 25.29 -6.59
CA ASN A 614 6.75 26.50 -5.75
C ASN A 614 8.10 27.27 -5.78
N GLN A 615 9.19 26.60 -6.13
CA GLN A 615 10.51 27.21 -6.34
C GLN A 615 10.75 27.64 -7.80
N GLY A 616 9.74 27.51 -8.67
CA GLY A 616 9.79 27.95 -10.07
C GLY A 616 10.27 26.88 -11.07
N VAL A 617 10.35 25.60 -10.66
CA VAL A 617 10.73 24.51 -11.57
C VAL A 617 9.52 23.98 -12.33
N SER A 618 9.66 23.89 -13.66
CA SER A 618 8.70 23.14 -14.50
C SER A 618 9.03 21.65 -14.47
N VAL A 619 8.15 20.87 -13.85
CA VAL A 619 8.28 19.42 -13.68
C VAL A 619 6.89 18.77 -13.72
N ALA A 620 6.76 17.67 -14.43
CA ALA A 620 5.55 16.86 -14.49
C ALA A 620 5.67 15.66 -13.55
N TYR A 621 4.54 15.08 -13.14
CA TYR A 621 4.55 13.78 -12.45
C TYR A 621 3.46 12.85 -12.94
N ALA A 622 3.74 11.55 -12.87
CA ALA A 622 2.77 10.51 -13.14
C ALA A 622 2.89 9.38 -12.11
N ARG A 623 1.76 8.71 -11.86
CA ARG A 623 1.67 7.52 -11.03
C ARG A 623 1.24 6.35 -11.89
N ILE A 624 1.98 5.25 -11.84
CA ILE A 624 1.54 3.99 -12.46
C ILE A 624 0.99 3.03 -11.41
N ARG A 625 -0.21 2.54 -11.68
CA ARG A 625 -0.87 1.48 -10.91
C ARG A 625 -0.58 0.10 -11.50
N TYR A 626 -0.59 0.01 -12.83
CA TYR A 626 -0.38 -1.21 -13.60
C TYR A 626 1.10 -1.34 -13.95
N LEU A 627 1.77 -2.35 -13.37
CA LEU A 627 3.21 -2.57 -13.51
C LEU A 627 3.52 -3.68 -14.52
N SER A 628 2.58 -4.60 -14.73
CA SER A 628 2.64 -5.64 -15.73
C SER A 628 1.20 -6.05 -16.10
N PRO A 629 0.78 -5.99 -17.38
CA PRO A 629 1.42 -5.18 -18.41
C PRO A 629 1.37 -3.69 -18.06
N PHE A 630 2.23 -2.88 -18.69
CA PHE A 630 2.11 -1.42 -18.65
C PHE A 630 0.89 -0.96 -19.47
N PRO A 631 0.29 0.20 -19.14
CA PRO A 631 -0.77 0.81 -19.96
C PRO A 631 -0.34 1.09 -21.40
N ALA A 632 -1.29 1.03 -22.34
CA ALA A 632 -1.01 1.13 -23.77
C ALA A 632 -0.32 2.46 -24.17
N ASN A 633 -0.65 3.56 -23.49
CA ASN A 633 -0.06 4.87 -23.78
C ASN A 633 1.35 5.09 -23.18
N MET A 634 1.90 4.13 -22.44
CA MET A 634 3.15 4.32 -21.68
C MET A 634 4.33 4.78 -22.54
N ALA A 635 4.49 4.20 -23.74
CA ALA A 635 5.55 4.62 -24.67
C ALA A 635 5.40 6.08 -25.10
N THR A 636 4.17 6.52 -25.37
CA THR A 636 3.86 7.91 -25.76
C THR A 636 4.13 8.87 -24.61
N VAL A 637 3.70 8.52 -23.38
CA VAL A 637 3.95 9.32 -22.19
C VAL A 637 5.45 9.48 -21.97
N LEU A 638 6.20 8.39 -21.90
CA LEU A 638 7.64 8.41 -21.61
C LEU A 638 8.46 9.18 -22.66
N SER A 639 8.10 9.07 -23.94
CA SER A 639 8.82 9.74 -25.04
C SER A 639 8.48 11.23 -25.18
N SER A 640 7.43 11.70 -24.51
CA SER A 640 7.05 13.13 -24.51
C SER A 640 7.97 13.99 -23.65
N TYR A 641 8.77 13.37 -22.77
CA TYR A 641 9.68 14.06 -21.85
C TYR A 641 11.13 13.83 -22.23
N ARG A 642 11.98 14.83 -21.97
CA ARG A 642 13.41 14.75 -22.24
C ARG A 642 14.11 13.77 -21.31
N GLN A 643 13.68 13.73 -20.06
CA GLN A 643 14.20 12.85 -19.02
C GLN A 643 13.05 12.36 -18.13
N VAL A 644 13.19 11.14 -17.63
CA VAL A 644 12.25 10.55 -16.67
C VAL A 644 13.01 10.22 -15.39
N LEU A 645 12.63 10.85 -14.28
CA LEU A 645 13.15 10.57 -12.94
C LEU A 645 12.26 9.53 -12.28
N VAL A 646 12.84 8.48 -11.71
CA VAL A 646 12.10 7.38 -11.08
C VAL A 646 12.60 7.19 -9.64
N PRO A 647 11.92 7.79 -8.65
CA PRO A 647 12.19 7.55 -7.24
C PRO A 647 11.62 6.22 -6.77
N GLU A 648 12.45 5.35 -6.20
CA GLU A 648 12.05 4.00 -5.77
C GLU A 648 12.67 3.63 -4.42
N LEU A 649 11.89 2.95 -3.57
CA LEU A 649 12.38 2.37 -2.32
C LEU A 649 13.08 1.01 -2.58
N ASN A 650 13.96 0.98 -3.58
CA ASN A 650 14.73 -0.17 -4.02
C ASN A 650 15.93 0.30 -4.89
N MET A 651 16.68 -0.62 -5.50
CA MET A 651 17.84 -0.31 -6.35
C MET A 651 17.52 -0.08 -7.84
N GLY A 652 16.34 0.46 -8.15
CA GLY A 652 15.89 0.81 -9.51
C GLY A 652 15.19 -0.34 -10.26
N GLN A 653 14.24 -1.04 -9.64
CA GLN A 653 13.54 -2.17 -10.28
C GLN A 653 12.61 -1.71 -11.41
N LEU A 654 11.72 -0.74 -11.16
CA LEU A 654 10.87 -0.18 -12.20
C LEU A 654 11.72 0.51 -13.27
N SER A 655 12.75 1.24 -12.85
CA SER A 655 13.70 1.89 -13.77
C SER A 655 14.30 0.92 -14.78
N ARG A 656 14.67 -0.29 -14.34
CA ARG A 656 15.21 -1.34 -15.21
C ARG A 656 14.15 -1.95 -16.11
N MET A 657 12.93 -2.16 -15.62
CA MET A 657 11.81 -2.63 -16.45
C MET A 657 11.50 -1.63 -17.57
N ILE A 658 11.43 -0.33 -17.24
CA ILE A 658 11.18 0.71 -18.25
C ILE A 658 12.30 0.73 -19.30
N LYS A 659 13.57 0.62 -18.88
CA LYS A 659 14.71 0.57 -19.82
C LYS A 659 14.72 -0.71 -20.68
N ALA A 660 14.13 -1.81 -20.20
CA ALA A 660 14.03 -3.06 -20.94
C ALA A 660 12.93 -2.98 -22.02
N GLU A 661 11.80 -2.33 -21.70
CA GLU A 661 10.63 -2.25 -22.58
C GLU A 661 10.63 -1.01 -23.50
N PHE A 662 11.25 0.10 -23.07
CA PHE A 662 11.17 1.40 -23.73
C PHE A 662 12.56 2.04 -23.90
N VAL A 663 12.74 2.74 -25.03
CA VAL A 663 13.96 3.49 -25.33
C VAL A 663 13.83 4.92 -24.78
N THR A 664 13.86 5.05 -23.45
CA THR A 664 13.68 6.33 -22.75
C THR A 664 14.86 6.64 -21.80
N PRO A 665 15.37 7.89 -21.76
CA PRO A 665 16.35 8.31 -20.76
C PRO A 665 15.77 8.31 -19.35
N VAL A 666 16.05 7.26 -18.57
CA VAL A 666 15.58 7.10 -17.19
C VAL A 666 16.70 7.32 -16.18
N LEU A 667 16.48 8.27 -15.27
CA LEU A 667 17.29 8.59 -14.10
C LEU A 667 16.66 7.92 -12.86
N SER A 668 17.44 7.12 -12.14
CA SER A 668 16.96 6.40 -10.96
C SER A 668 17.34 7.13 -9.68
N VAL A 669 16.38 7.34 -8.78
CA VAL A 669 16.61 7.86 -7.42
C VAL A 669 16.26 6.75 -6.45
N ASN A 670 17.29 6.12 -5.89
CA ASN A 670 17.15 4.86 -5.16
C ASN A 670 17.37 5.09 -3.66
N LYS A 671 16.45 4.62 -2.82
CA LYS A 671 16.58 4.64 -1.35
C LYS A 671 16.28 3.26 -0.78
N VAL A 672 17.21 2.71 0.00
CA VAL A 672 17.08 1.36 0.60
C VAL A 672 17.45 1.43 2.09
N GLU A 673 16.78 2.34 2.79
CA GLU A 673 17.07 2.68 4.19
C GLU A 673 15.97 2.21 5.16
N GLY A 674 14.98 1.44 4.66
CA GLY A 674 13.82 1.04 5.43
C GLY A 674 12.96 2.23 5.89
N GLN A 675 12.96 3.32 5.12
CA GLN A 675 12.21 4.55 5.38
C GLN A 675 11.62 5.09 4.08
N PRO A 676 10.43 5.72 4.12
CA PRO A 676 9.87 6.37 2.94
C PRO A 676 10.73 7.57 2.51
N PHE A 677 10.53 8.02 1.28
CA PHE A 677 11.01 9.32 0.85
C PHE A 677 10.27 10.44 1.60
N THR A 678 11.00 11.51 1.87
CA THR A 678 10.47 12.80 2.30
C THR A 678 10.15 13.67 1.09
N ALA A 679 9.28 14.67 1.26
CA ALA A 679 8.97 15.59 0.17
C ALA A 679 10.20 16.44 -0.20
N THR A 680 11.01 16.81 0.79
CA THR A 680 12.27 17.55 0.58
C THR A 680 13.29 16.74 -0.21
N GLU A 681 13.51 15.46 0.11
CA GLU A 681 14.44 14.60 -0.66
C GLU A 681 14.07 14.55 -2.16
N ILE A 682 12.78 14.44 -2.48
CA ILE A 682 12.33 14.42 -3.86
C ILE A 682 12.53 15.79 -4.53
N ALA A 683 12.17 16.88 -3.84
CA ALA A 683 12.37 18.22 -4.37
C ALA A 683 13.85 18.50 -4.66
N ASP A 684 14.75 18.16 -3.74
CA ASP A 684 16.19 18.36 -3.89
C ASP A 684 16.76 17.59 -5.08
N GLU A 685 16.34 16.32 -5.29
CA GLU A 685 16.77 15.55 -6.47
C GLU A 685 16.19 16.11 -7.77
N ILE A 686 14.97 16.64 -7.77
CA ILE A 686 14.40 17.37 -8.93
C ILE A 686 15.26 18.60 -9.25
N MET A 687 15.53 19.45 -8.26
CA MET A 687 16.34 20.67 -8.42
C MET A 687 17.72 20.35 -9.01
N LYS A 688 18.38 19.34 -8.43
CA LYS A 688 19.68 18.84 -8.87
C LYS A 688 19.68 18.34 -10.32
N VAL A 689 18.64 17.62 -10.75
CA VAL A 689 18.50 17.16 -12.14
C VAL A 689 18.27 18.32 -13.10
N MET A 690 17.52 19.33 -12.66
CA MET A 690 17.25 20.55 -13.43
C MET A 690 18.42 21.56 -13.42
N GLY A 691 19.47 21.30 -12.64
CA GLY A 691 20.67 22.13 -12.55
C GLY A 691 20.47 23.42 -11.77
N GLN A 692 19.57 23.42 -10.78
CA GLN A 692 19.24 24.57 -9.93
C GLN A 692 19.77 24.42 -8.51
#